data_AF-A0A8J9UAW2-F1
#
_entry.id   AF-A0A8J9UAW2-F1
#
_cell.length_a   1.000
_cell.length_b   1.000
_cell.length_c   1.000
_cell.angle_alpha   90.00
_cell.angle_beta   90.00
_cell.angle_gamma   90.00
#
_symmetry.space_group_name_H-M   'P 1'
#
loop_
_entity.id
_entity.type
_entity.pdbx_description
1 polymer ?
#
loop_
_entity_poly.entity_id
_entity_poly.type
_entity_poly.pdbx_seq_one_letter_code
_entity_poly.pdbx_strand_id
1 'polypeptide(L)'
;MTPRCLLVGHTAPVTCLSRASIIQDNNFIVSSSEAGEMCTWDLVDGKCRESVKLSQVHTNIQAYHMCNSEDLRLFCNGYYAEILIMDPFSLEILFSLSSKMNPDWISALHVLRPSSRKDDVVLAISITGTVKVWSLLGHENKQSEPIYENESKQIRCLNALSLNCCAYNQRTVLIVCAKYCQIYDAGDFSVLCSIQAPQGERWMSGDFLAPDRVLVWSTEGKGYLYKLPANSVPDHKGFHGPSVDHDSPVLFSILAHPDNKLLSCPPSMRFILTSVGGKQRRLLLRGDSAGVVSLWNVDDAAVPQPRNVSSHAPIVLTSLEMAWEEMNPSPVGILDQFSHPEEPEIKLTASIYLLAANRLVVGREDGSIVIVNATHTVQLQLLHGNHQQLDDWPPHQLLLGHNGRVNCLLYPHHVHHRYDKSHLVSGGIDFGVCLWDLFSGALLHRFCVHAGEITQLIVPPQNCSPRIQKCICSVASDHSVTLLSLSERKCVTLASRHLFPVVTIKWRPADDFMVVGCSDGTVYVWQMETGHLDRVLHGMIAEEVLSACDETLADELGGAMTSGTDLQGLANPAVHFFRGLRHRNLTAMRAATQRGLAALQATDRSGNAGPLAEPARARRAPLTIQGFRSNPADPESHILFFDIEGLIVELLSEEYSAMSPASLEAAGLITSEYMKVAALTQSASPDAAKRISGLLAKMKEGAETMQTKLQAKAEQLKAHMDQKGKCRYKVRHYLSLLIHIIVY
;
A
#
# COMPACT_ATOMS: atom_id res chain seq x y z
N MET A 1 17.02 14.35 -8.72
CA MET A 1 16.81 12.92 -8.47
C MET A 1 15.58 12.54 -9.27
N THR A 2 15.63 11.52 -10.11
CA THR A 2 14.43 11.01 -10.79
C THR A 2 13.90 9.78 -10.03
N PRO A 3 12.58 9.66 -9.80
CA PRO A 3 12.00 8.44 -9.27
C PRO A 3 12.39 7.24 -10.16
N ARG A 4 12.84 6.15 -9.55
CA ARG A 4 13.30 4.94 -10.28
C ARG A 4 12.22 3.88 -10.42
N CYS A 5 11.39 3.71 -9.38
CA CYS A 5 10.32 2.71 -9.35
C CYS A 5 9.24 3.16 -8.35
N LEU A 6 8.00 2.76 -8.61
CA LEU A 6 6.87 2.86 -7.68
C LEU A 6 6.52 1.44 -7.21
N LEU A 7 6.49 1.22 -5.90
CA LEU A 7 6.19 -0.07 -5.30
C LEU A 7 4.78 -0.03 -4.70
N VAL A 8 3.91 -0.94 -5.14
CA VAL A 8 2.50 -1.00 -4.72
C VAL A 8 2.18 -2.40 -4.21
N GLY A 9 1.57 -2.51 -3.02
CA GLY A 9 1.07 -3.81 -2.54
C GLY A 9 0.68 -3.89 -1.06
N HIS A 10 1.08 -2.93 -0.22
CA HIS A 10 0.57 -2.89 1.16
C HIS A 10 -0.89 -2.44 1.23
N THR A 11 -1.65 -3.03 2.16
CA THR A 11 -3.05 -2.67 2.41
C THR A 11 -3.23 -1.62 3.51
N ALA A 12 -2.16 -1.31 4.24
CA ALA A 12 -2.11 -0.33 5.32
C ALA A 12 -0.84 0.53 5.23
N PRO A 13 -0.76 1.66 5.96
CA PRO A 13 0.41 2.53 5.97
C PRO A 13 1.70 1.77 6.31
N VAL A 14 2.77 2.07 5.56
CA VAL A 14 4.11 1.53 5.82
C VAL A 14 4.69 2.19 7.07
N THR A 15 5.05 1.39 8.06
CA THR A 15 5.58 1.84 9.35
C THR A 15 7.10 2.02 9.32
N CYS A 16 7.81 1.13 8.62
CA CYS A 16 9.27 1.17 8.55
C CYS A 16 9.82 0.50 7.29
N LEU A 17 11.02 0.93 6.90
CA LEU A 17 11.77 0.45 5.74
C LEU A 17 13.21 0.13 6.12
N SER A 18 13.73 -0.98 5.58
CA SER A 18 15.12 -1.38 5.74
C SER A 18 15.70 -1.92 4.43
N ARG A 19 17.02 -1.94 4.33
CA ARG A 19 17.72 -2.61 3.23
C ARG A 19 17.69 -4.12 3.46
N ALA A 20 17.51 -4.89 2.40
CA ALA A 20 17.63 -6.35 2.46
C ALA A 20 19.08 -6.84 2.24
N SER A 21 19.97 -5.97 1.76
CA SER A 21 21.40 -6.28 1.56
C SER A 21 22.29 -5.06 1.84
N ILE A 22 23.51 -5.32 2.32
CA ILE A 22 24.58 -4.32 2.52
C ILE A 22 25.56 -4.31 1.33
N ILE A 23 25.58 -5.35 0.51
CA ILE A 23 26.41 -5.39 -0.71
C ILE A 23 25.80 -4.41 -1.73
N GLN A 24 26.62 -3.49 -2.24
CA GLN A 24 26.20 -2.35 -3.07
C GLN A 24 25.43 -2.73 -4.35
N ASP A 25 25.50 -3.99 -4.77
CA ASP A 25 24.91 -4.48 -6.02
C ASP A 25 23.49 -5.06 -5.88
N ASN A 26 22.96 -5.22 -4.66
CA ASN A 26 21.63 -5.80 -4.46
C ASN A 26 20.55 -4.75 -4.21
N ASN A 27 19.64 -4.65 -5.18
CA ASN A 27 18.54 -3.70 -5.28
C ASN A 27 17.33 -4.08 -4.40
N PHE A 28 17.50 -4.73 -3.25
CA PHE A 28 16.38 -5.23 -2.45
C PHE A 28 16.10 -4.40 -1.20
N ILE A 29 14.83 -4.14 -0.92
CA ILE A 29 14.37 -3.49 0.31
C ILE A 29 13.29 -4.30 0.99
N VAL A 30 13.17 -4.14 2.30
CA VAL A 30 12.10 -4.72 3.11
C VAL A 30 11.26 -3.61 3.71
N SER A 31 9.94 -3.77 3.64
CA SER A 31 8.96 -2.88 4.26
C SER A 31 8.07 -3.63 5.23
N SER A 32 7.54 -2.92 6.23
CA SER A 32 6.48 -3.41 7.11
C SER A 32 5.34 -2.40 7.21
N SER A 33 4.10 -2.87 7.43
CA SER A 33 2.90 -2.04 7.55
C SER A 33 2.17 -2.21 8.89
N GLU A 34 1.26 -1.27 9.19
CA GLU A 34 0.40 -1.31 10.38
C GLU A 34 -0.52 -2.53 10.44
N ALA A 35 -0.81 -3.15 9.29
CA ALA A 35 -1.59 -4.39 9.21
C ALA A 35 -0.76 -5.66 9.53
N GLY A 36 0.51 -5.51 9.92
CA GLY A 36 1.44 -6.61 10.18
C GLY A 36 1.97 -7.27 8.90
N GLU A 37 1.77 -6.64 7.73
CA GLU A 37 2.34 -7.14 6.49
C GLU A 37 3.82 -6.77 6.42
N MET A 38 4.63 -7.67 5.90
CA MET A 38 6.05 -7.45 5.64
C MET A 38 6.36 -7.95 4.24
N CYS A 39 7.02 -7.12 3.44
CA CYS A 39 7.26 -7.40 2.03
C CYS A 39 8.72 -7.14 1.65
N THR A 40 9.28 -8.01 0.81
CA THR A 40 10.61 -7.82 0.21
C THR A 40 10.45 -7.44 -1.26
N TRP A 41 11.06 -6.34 -1.66
CA TRP A 41 10.89 -5.73 -2.99
C TRP A 41 12.18 -5.71 -3.77
N ASP A 42 12.07 -5.96 -5.08
CA ASP A 42 13.14 -5.77 -6.05
C ASP A 42 13.05 -4.36 -6.68
N LEU A 43 14.05 -3.51 -6.48
CA LEU A 43 14.12 -2.16 -7.04
C LEU A 43 14.60 -2.15 -8.51
N VAL A 44 14.92 -3.29 -9.12
CA VAL A 44 15.19 -3.38 -10.57
C VAL A 44 13.90 -3.36 -11.35
N ASP A 45 12.95 -4.22 -11.02
CA ASP A 45 11.69 -4.39 -11.75
C ASP A 45 10.45 -4.01 -10.95
N GLY A 46 10.61 -3.55 -9.70
CA GLY A 46 9.53 -3.10 -8.82
C GLY A 46 8.70 -4.22 -8.19
N LYS A 47 9.04 -5.49 -8.41
CA LYS A 47 8.19 -6.61 -7.96
C LYS A 47 8.37 -6.92 -6.48
N CYS A 48 7.25 -7.24 -5.84
CA CYS A 48 7.24 -7.92 -4.55
C CYS A 48 7.73 -9.37 -4.74
N ARG A 49 8.83 -9.72 -4.08
CA ARG A 49 9.44 -11.06 -4.11
C ARG A 49 8.80 -11.98 -3.06
N GLU A 50 8.61 -11.47 -1.87
CA GLU A 50 8.04 -12.20 -0.74
C GLU A 50 7.09 -11.28 0.04
N SER A 51 6.01 -11.85 0.57
CA SER A 51 5.00 -11.11 1.34
C SER A 51 4.44 -12.00 2.44
N VAL A 52 4.65 -11.61 3.69
CA VAL A 52 4.19 -12.34 4.88
C VAL A 52 3.32 -11.45 5.74
N LYS A 53 2.23 -12.01 6.29
CA LYS A 53 1.41 -11.33 7.30
C LYS A 53 1.71 -11.90 8.68
N LEU A 54 2.25 -11.08 9.55
CA LEU A 54 2.64 -11.41 10.93
C LEU A 54 1.61 -10.87 11.92
N SER A 55 1.56 -11.48 13.11
CA SER A 55 0.77 -10.93 14.23
C SER A 55 1.41 -9.71 14.88
N GLN A 56 2.72 -9.54 14.68
CA GLN A 56 3.52 -8.46 15.22
C GLN A 56 3.55 -7.30 14.24
N VAL A 57 3.35 -6.08 14.75
CA VAL A 57 3.50 -4.85 13.97
C VAL A 57 4.87 -4.25 14.28
N HIS A 58 5.75 -4.20 13.28
CA HIS A 58 7.08 -3.64 13.41
C HIS A 58 7.03 -2.12 13.27
N THR A 59 7.74 -1.40 14.14
CA THR A 59 7.89 0.06 14.07
C THR A 59 9.30 0.47 13.67
N ASN A 60 10.28 -0.43 13.82
CA ASN A 60 11.65 -0.21 13.39
C ASN A 60 12.30 -1.54 12.98
N ILE A 61 13.10 -1.48 11.91
CA ILE A 61 13.88 -2.59 11.37
C ILE A 61 15.30 -2.07 11.13
N GLN A 62 16.28 -2.69 11.80
CA GLN A 62 17.70 -2.44 11.57
C GLN A 62 18.33 -3.62 10.82
N ALA A 63 18.80 -3.37 9.61
CA ALA A 63 19.62 -4.33 8.86
C ALA A 63 21.05 -4.34 9.40
N TYR A 64 21.56 -5.53 9.73
CA TYR A 64 22.89 -5.71 10.32
C TYR A 64 23.56 -7.00 9.85
N HIS A 65 24.88 -6.94 9.64
CA HIS A 65 25.69 -8.11 9.30
C HIS A 65 26.32 -8.71 10.56
N MET A 66 25.71 -9.80 11.04
CA MET A 66 26.17 -10.47 12.25
C MET A 66 27.58 -11.07 12.11
N CYS A 67 28.27 -11.28 13.23
CA CYS A 67 29.56 -11.97 13.27
C CYS A 67 29.32 -13.42 12.89
N ASN A 68 30.27 -14.06 12.18
CA ASN A 68 30.17 -15.47 11.79
C ASN A 68 28.93 -15.85 10.94
N SER A 69 28.14 -14.87 10.50
CA SER A 69 27.05 -15.03 9.53
C SER A 69 27.55 -14.56 8.18
N GLU A 70 27.29 -15.32 7.12
CA GLU A 70 27.55 -14.86 5.74
C GLU A 70 26.46 -13.90 5.25
N ASP A 71 25.28 -13.96 5.88
CA ASP A 71 24.10 -13.24 5.45
C ASP A 71 23.73 -12.08 6.38
N LEU A 72 23.00 -11.13 5.80
CA LEU A 72 22.36 -10.03 6.50
C LEU A 72 21.19 -10.51 7.36
N ARG A 73 20.99 -9.86 8.50
CA ARG A 73 19.88 -10.11 9.42
C ARG A 73 19.11 -8.83 9.70
N LEU A 74 17.80 -8.97 9.87
CA LEU A 74 16.92 -7.87 10.25
C LEU A 74 16.61 -7.95 11.74
N PHE A 75 16.93 -6.90 12.48
CA PHE A 75 16.56 -6.73 13.88
C PHE A 75 15.30 -5.88 13.96
N CYS A 76 14.19 -6.50 14.36
CA CYS A 76 12.87 -5.90 14.32
C CYS A 76 12.33 -5.67 15.74
N ASN A 77 11.92 -4.45 16.05
CA ASN A 77 11.13 -4.12 17.24
C ASN A 77 9.83 -3.39 16.87
N GLY A 78 8.87 -3.39 17.79
CA GLY A 78 7.54 -2.86 17.55
C GLY A 78 6.67 -2.91 18.80
N TYR A 79 5.36 -3.07 18.62
CA TYR A 79 4.38 -3.14 19.72
C TYR A 79 4.38 -4.50 20.43
N TYR A 80 5.57 -4.97 20.82
CA TYR A 80 5.83 -6.23 21.50
C TYR A 80 7.16 -6.16 22.28
N ALA A 81 7.35 -7.06 23.25
CA ALA A 81 8.46 -6.98 24.22
C ALA A 81 9.76 -7.63 23.76
N GLU A 82 9.69 -8.49 22.75
CA GLU A 82 10.84 -9.22 22.20
C GLU A 82 11.51 -8.42 21.08
N ILE A 83 12.76 -8.73 20.75
CA ILE A 83 13.39 -8.30 19.50
C ILE A 83 13.43 -9.51 18.58
N LEU A 84 12.85 -9.39 17.39
CA LEU A 84 12.80 -10.49 16.43
C LEU A 84 13.94 -10.36 15.43
N ILE A 85 14.70 -11.44 15.24
CA ILE A 85 15.74 -11.51 14.23
C ILE A 85 15.20 -12.31 13.06
N MET A 86 15.22 -11.72 11.87
CA MET A 86 14.60 -12.29 10.67
C MET A 86 15.56 -12.36 9.49
N ASP A 87 15.28 -13.28 8.58
CA ASP A 87 15.90 -13.32 7.26
C ASP A 87 15.23 -12.30 6.32
N PRO A 88 15.99 -11.46 5.60
CA PRO A 88 15.42 -10.41 4.75
C PRO A 88 14.73 -10.92 3.47
N PHE A 89 14.95 -12.17 3.05
CA PHE A 89 14.40 -12.70 1.80
C PHE A 89 13.21 -13.63 2.03
N SER A 90 13.31 -14.56 2.99
CA SER A 90 12.22 -15.45 3.37
C SER A 90 11.25 -14.81 4.36
N LEU A 91 11.65 -13.71 5.02
CA LEU A 91 10.89 -13.05 6.08
C LEU A 91 10.57 -13.98 7.26
N GLU A 92 11.29 -15.10 7.39
CA GLU A 92 11.13 -16.00 8.52
C GLU A 92 11.82 -15.46 9.77
N ILE A 93 11.17 -15.68 10.92
CA ILE A 93 11.77 -15.44 12.24
C ILE A 93 12.82 -16.51 12.48
N LEU A 94 14.08 -16.08 12.58
CA LEU A 94 15.22 -16.93 12.85
C LEU A 94 15.40 -17.17 14.34
N PHE A 95 15.30 -16.15 15.19
CA PHE A 95 15.30 -16.30 16.65
C PHE A 95 14.82 -15.00 17.31
N SER A 96 14.61 -15.01 18.64
CA SER A 96 14.18 -13.83 19.40
C SER A 96 15.09 -13.53 20.58
N LEU A 97 15.24 -12.24 20.86
CA LEU A 97 15.83 -11.74 22.11
C LEU A 97 14.69 -11.40 23.06
N SER A 98 14.70 -12.05 24.21
CA SER A 98 13.70 -11.91 25.26
C SER A 98 14.30 -11.22 26.49
N SER A 99 13.42 -10.70 27.35
CA SER A 99 13.83 -10.17 28.65
C SER A 99 13.28 -11.03 29.80
N LYS A 100 14.15 -11.45 30.75
CA LYS A 100 13.70 -12.10 32.00
C LYS A 100 13.31 -11.10 33.08
N MET A 101 14.02 -9.98 33.17
CA MET A 101 13.93 -9.09 34.32
C MET A 101 12.68 -8.22 34.30
N ASN A 102 12.36 -7.65 33.13
CA ASN A 102 11.20 -6.80 32.95
C ASN A 102 10.80 -6.81 31.46
N PRO A 103 9.95 -7.77 31.03
CA PRO A 103 9.42 -7.81 29.67
C PRO A 103 8.55 -6.58 29.43
N ASP A 104 9.00 -5.72 28.53
CA ASP A 104 8.33 -4.46 28.18
C ASP A 104 8.65 -4.12 26.72
N TRP A 105 7.80 -3.30 26.08
CA TRP A 105 7.97 -2.95 24.67
C TRP A 105 9.31 -2.25 24.42
N ILE A 106 10.03 -2.73 23.41
CA ILE A 106 11.31 -2.15 23.01
C ILE A 106 11.03 -0.93 22.13
N SER A 107 11.40 0.25 22.63
CA SER A 107 11.15 1.53 21.97
C SER A 107 12.22 1.87 20.93
N ALA A 108 13.49 1.61 21.22
CA ALA A 108 14.60 1.79 20.30
C ALA A 108 15.70 0.76 20.55
N LEU A 109 16.46 0.43 19.50
CA LEU A 109 17.62 -0.45 19.58
C LEU A 109 18.73 0.02 18.65
N HIS A 110 19.94 -0.44 18.93
CA HIS A 110 21.10 -0.29 18.06
C HIS A 110 22.01 -1.51 18.19
N VAL A 111 22.37 -2.10 17.05
CA VAL A 111 23.32 -3.21 16.97
C VAL A 111 24.70 -2.70 16.53
N LEU A 112 25.75 -3.12 17.25
CA LEU A 112 27.13 -2.81 16.88
C LEU A 112 28.08 -3.98 17.21
N ARG A 113 29.25 -3.97 16.59
CA ARG A 113 30.38 -4.82 16.96
C ARG A 113 31.47 -3.97 17.60
N PRO A 114 31.66 -4.02 18.93
CA PRO A 114 32.77 -3.32 19.56
C PRO A 114 34.11 -3.84 19.04
N SER A 115 35.04 -2.94 18.76
CA SER A 115 36.40 -3.24 18.27
C SER A 115 37.21 -4.11 19.24
N SER A 116 36.88 -4.07 20.53
CA SER A 116 37.50 -4.90 21.57
C SER A 116 36.90 -6.31 21.69
N ARG A 117 35.82 -6.60 20.95
CA ARG A 117 35.01 -7.82 21.06
C ARG A 117 34.92 -8.54 19.72
N LYS A 118 34.66 -9.84 19.77
CA LYS A 118 34.40 -10.67 18.57
C LYS A 118 32.92 -10.93 18.35
N ASP A 119 32.13 -10.76 19.41
CA ASP A 119 30.68 -10.89 19.43
C ASP A 119 29.99 -9.55 19.19
N ASP A 120 28.79 -9.62 18.64
CA ASP A 120 27.94 -8.46 18.41
C ASP A 120 27.18 -8.08 19.68
N VAL A 121 26.96 -6.79 19.88
CA VAL A 121 26.22 -6.26 21.02
C VAL A 121 24.94 -5.60 20.51
N VAL A 122 23.82 -6.03 21.07
CA VAL A 122 22.52 -5.39 20.89
C VAL A 122 22.23 -4.56 22.11
N LEU A 123 22.14 -3.24 21.94
CA LEU A 123 21.74 -2.30 22.97
C LEU A 123 20.31 -1.84 22.67
N ALA A 124 19.39 -2.06 23.60
CA ALA A 124 18.00 -1.64 23.43
C ALA A 124 17.46 -0.94 24.68
N ILE A 125 16.40 -0.15 24.50
CA ILE A 125 15.73 0.55 25.59
C ILE A 125 14.21 0.34 25.50
N SER A 126 13.60 -0.04 26.63
CA SER A 126 12.16 -0.21 26.74
C SER A 126 11.42 1.13 26.81
N ILE A 127 10.11 1.13 26.57
CA ILE A 127 9.25 2.32 26.74
C ILE A 127 9.31 2.87 28.18
N THR A 128 9.48 1.98 29.17
CA THR A 128 9.67 2.33 30.58
C THR A 128 11.07 2.80 30.94
N GLY A 129 12.01 2.85 29.99
CA GLY A 129 13.37 3.34 30.23
C GLY A 129 14.33 2.34 30.84
N THR A 130 14.08 1.05 30.69
CA THR A 130 15.04 0.00 31.03
C THR A 130 15.96 -0.24 29.83
N VAL A 131 17.25 0.06 29.99
CA VAL A 131 18.29 -0.31 29.01
C VAL A 131 18.65 -1.78 29.20
N LYS A 132 18.80 -2.50 28.10
CA LYS A 132 19.08 -3.94 28.06
C LYS A 132 20.19 -4.21 27.05
N VAL A 133 21.07 -5.14 27.39
CA VAL A 133 22.25 -5.50 26.59
C VAL A 133 22.25 -6.99 26.33
N TRP A 134 22.34 -7.38 25.06
CA TRP A 134 22.56 -8.77 24.64
C TRP A 134 23.90 -8.88 23.89
N SER A 135 24.52 -10.03 24.00
CA SER A 135 25.74 -10.40 23.27
C SER A 135 25.44 -11.60 22.38
N LEU A 136 25.74 -11.48 21.09
CA LEU A 136 25.45 -12.49 20.07
C LEU A 136 26.75 -13.00 19.45
N LEU A 137 26.86 -14.32 19.35
CA LEU A 137 28.07 -15.02 18.90
C LEU A 137 28.01 -15.41 17.42
N GLY A 138 26.84 -15.30 16.78
CA GLY A 138 26.66 -15.52 15.34
C GLY A 138 26.24 -16.92 14.93
N HIS A 139 26.03 -17.83 15.88
CA HIS A 139 25.63 -19.22 15.61
C HIS A 139 24.18 -19.50 16.00
N GLU A 140 23.45 -18.48 16.46
CA GLU A 140 22.07 -18.57 16.91
C GLU A 140 21.12 -18.80 15.72
N ASN A 141 20.12 -19.65 15.93
CA ASN A 141 19.21 -20.12 14.88
C ASN A 141 17.81 -20.43 15.44
N LYS A 142 16.90 -20.90 14.58
CA LYS A 142 15.49 -21.20 14.91
C LYS A 142 15.28 -22.26 15.98
N GLN A 143 16.30 -23.07 16.23
CA GLN A 143 16.28 -24.12 17.25
C GLN A 143 16.87 -23.64 18.58
N SER A 144 17.45 -22.44 18.61
CA SER A 144 18.01 -21.86 19.82
C SER A 144 16.89 -21.48 20.79
N GLU A 145 17.10 -21.73 22.09
CA GLU A 145 16.21 -21.20 23.12
C GLU A 145 16.21 -19.66 23.08
N PRO A 146 15.15 -19.00 23.58
CA PRO A 146 15.10 -17.54 23.65
C PRO A 146 16.34 -16.98 24.34
N ILE A 147 17.00 -16.02 23.68
CA ILE A 147 18.25 -15.44 24.18
C ILE A 147 17.88 -14.32 25.15
N TYR A 148 18.43 -14.38 26.36
CA TYR A 148 18.13 -13.43 27.41
C TYR A 148 19.24 -12.39 27.57
N GLU A 149 18.88 -11.25 28.12
CA GLU A 149 19.78 -10.12 28.30
C GLU A 149 20.94 -10.47 29.25
N ASN A 150 22.15 -10.00 28.93
CA ASN A 150 23.31 -10.10 29.81
C ASN A 150 23.23 -9.07 30.93
N GLU A 151 22.79 -7.85 30.59
CA GLU A 151 22.69 -6.73 31.52
C GLU A 151 21.38 -5.98 31.32
N SER A 152 20.83 -5.46 32.43
CA SER A 152 19.60 -4.66 32.45
C SER A 152 19.75 -3.56 33.49
N LYS A 153 19.52 -2.32 33.09
CA LYS A 153 19.64 -1.14 33.96
C LYS A 153 18.52 -0.14 33.71
N GLN A 154 17.85 0.28 34.77
CA GLN A 154 16.85 1.33 34.71
C GLN A 154 17.51 2.71 34.60
N ILE A 155 17.11 3.52 33.63
CA ILE A 155 17.54 4.91 33.47
C ILE A 155 16.33 5.86 33.42
N ARG A 156 16.60 7.17 33.47
CA ARG A 156 15.58 8.24 33.45
C ARG A 156 15.30 8.76 32.02
N CYS A 157 15.17 7.89 31.02
CA CYS A 157 14.58 8.25 29.71
C CYS A 157 13.37 7.36 29.48
N LEU A 158 12.18 7.94 29.40
CA LEU A 158 10.94 7.24 29.10
C LEU A 158 10.55 7.52 27.65
N ASN A 159 10.00 6.54 26.95
CA ASN A 159 9.58 6.66 25.55
C ASN A 159 10.70 7.20 24.66
N ALA A 160 11.85 6.55 24.67
CA ALA A 160 12.93 6.88 23.74
C ALA A 160 12.47 6.64 22.29
N LEU A 161 12.71 7.62 21.43
CA LEU A 161 12.38 7.58 20.01
C LEU A 161 13.50 6.95 19.19
N SER A 162 14.75 7.18 19.60
CA SER A 162 15.91 6.57 18.97
C SER A 162 17.04 6.36 19.97
N LEU A 163 17.90 5.39 19.65
CA LEU A 163 19.12 5.06 20.39
C LEU A 163 20.21 4.82 19.35
N ASN A 164 21.31 5.55 19.42
CA ASN A 164 22.44 5.42 18.48
C ASN A 164 23.77 5.42 19.23
N CYS A 165 24.61 4.43 18.95
CA CYS A 165 25.95 4.33 19.52
C CYS A 165 26.94 5.08 18.63
N CYS A 166 27.87 5.81 19.23
CA CYS A 166 28.89 6.53 18.49
C CYS A 166 29.86 5.56 17.83
N ALA A 167 29.85 5.48 16.49
CA ALA A 167 30.74 4.60 15.74
C ALA A 167 32.24 4.96 15.91
N TYR A 168 32.56 6.20 16.29
CA TYR A 168 33.94 6.70 16.39
C TYR A 168 34.66 6.26 17.67
N ASN A 169 33.95 6.22 18.80
CA ASN A 169 34.53 5.86 20.10
C ASN A 169 33.89 4.60 20.73
N GLN A 170 32.75 4.16 20.19
CA GLN A 170 32.00 2.97 20.63
C GLN A 170 31.64 2.93 22.12
N ARG A 171 31.69 4.09 22.79
CA ARG A 171 31.46 4.24 24.23
C ARG A 171 30.34 5.22 24.53
N THR A 172 30.18 6.26 23.74
CA THR A 172 29.09 7.23 23.93
C THR A 172 27.82 6.78 23.21
N VAL A 173 26.68 6.93 23.88
CA VAL A 173 25.35 6.56 23.35
C VAL A 173 24.46 7.79 23.36
N LEU A 174 23.85 8.10 22.22
CA LEU A 174 22.83 9.14 22.09
C LEU A 174 21.45 8.49 22.23
N ILE A 175 20.68 8.93 23.22
CA ILE A 175 19.28 8.54 23.40
C ILE A 175 18.42 9.78 23.19
N VAL A 176 17.47 9.70 22.27
CA VAL A 176 16.58 10.80 21.91
C VAL A 176 15.20 10.55 22.48
N CYS A 177 14.75 11.43 23.36
CA CYS A 177 13.39 11.48 23.90
C CYS A 177 12.72 12.76 23.32
N ALA A 178 11.38 12.82 23.25
CA ALA A 178 10.68 13.88 22.50
C ALA A 178 10.99 15.32 22.96
N LYS A 179 11.25 15.53 24.26
CA LYS A 179 11.55 16.85 24.84
C LYS A 179 13.04 17.14 25.02
N TYR A 180 13.86 16.10 25.03
CA TYR A 180 15.30 16.20 25.30
C TYR A 180 16.02 15.01 24.69
N CYS A 181 17.26 15.21 24.26
CA CYS A 181 18.17 14.10 23.99
C CYS A 181 19.35 14.15 24.95
N GLN A 182 19.91 12.98 25.25
CA GLN A 182 20.97 12.81 26.24
C GLN A 182 22.09 11.95 25.68
N ILE A 183 23.31 12.32 26.03
CA ILE A 183 24.51 11.53 25.77
C ILE A 183 24.86 10.77 27.03
N TYR A 184 25.04 9.46 26.91
CA TYR A 184 25.36 8.55 27.99
C TYR A 184 26.75 7.92 27.78
N ASP A 185 27.43 7.60 28.88
CA ASP A 185 28.56 6.66 28.86
C ASP A 185 28.02 5.22 28.87
N ALA A 186 28.33 4.40 27.88
CA ALA A 186 27.91 2.99 27.83
C ALA A 186 28.51 2.14 28.96
N GLY A 187 29.60 2.60 29.59
CA GLY A 187 30.23 1.86 30.69
C GLY A 187 29.37 1.78 31.95
N ASP A 188 28.62 2.84 32.26
CA ASP A 188 27.81 2.92 33.48
C ASP A 188 26.44 3.59 33.28
N PHE A 189 26.07 3.97 32.06
CA PHE A 189 24.85 4.72 31.73
C PHE A 189 24.65 5.99 32.58
N SER A 190 25.74 6.66 32.96
CA SER A 190 25.69 8.02 33.49
C SER A 190 25.42 9.03 32.37
N VAL A 191 24.69 10.10 32.69
CA VAL A 191 24.39 11.18 31.73
C VAL A 191 25.60 12.10 31.65
N LEU A 192 26.16 12.26 30.46
CA LEU A 192 27.30 13.13 30.18
C LEU A 192 26.85 14.56 29.85
N CYS A 193 25.83 14.70 29.00
CA CYS A 193 25.19 16.00 28.72
C CYS A 193 23.75 15.81 28.20
N SER A 194 22.98 16.91 28.22
CA SER A 194 21.57 16.95 27.76
C SER A 194 21.36 18.11 26.78
N ILE A 195 20.54 17.90 25.76
CA ILE A 195 20.12 18.92 24.79
C ILE A 195 18.60 18.99 24.82
N GLN A 196 18.05 20.16 25.17
CA GLN A 196 16.60 20.38 25.20
C GLN A 196 16.07 20.66 23.79
N ALA A 197 14.84 20.20 23.51
CA ALA A 197 14.16 20.55 22.27
C ALA A 197 13.87 22.07 22.23
N PRO A 198 13.99 22.72 21.06
CA PRO A 198 13.57 24.10 20.87
C PRO A 198 12.10 24.31 21.26
N GLN A 199 11.75 25.54 21.66
CA GLN A 199 10.38 25.86 22.08
C GLN A 199 9.39 25.59 20.95
N GLY A 200 8.36 24.78 21.23
CA GLY A 200 7.33 24.40 20.26
C GLY A 200 7.69 23.20 19.39
N GLU A 201 8.94 22.73 19.41
CA GLU A 201 9.39 21.57 18.64
C GLU A 201 9.56 20.33 19.53
N ARG A 202 9.56 19.14 18.92
CA ARG A 202 9.94 17.88 19.58
C ARG A 202 11.03 17.19 18.79
N TRP A 203 11.98 16.56 19.49
CA TRP A 203 12.96 15.71 18.82
C TRP A 203 12.30 14.47 18.23
N MET A 204 12.83 14.01 17.10
CA MET A 204 12.42 12.78 16.43
C MET A 204 13.50 11.71 16.50
N SER A 205 14.74 12.05 16.14
CA SER A 205 15.90 11.17 16.20
C SER A 205 17.19 11.99 16.04
N GLY A 206 18.35 11.34 16.07
CA GLY A 206 19.67 11.97 15.95
C GLY A 206 20.80 10.96 15.81
N ASP A 207 21.95 11.40 15.31
CA ASP A 207 23.15 10.57 15.12
C ASP A 207 24.45 11.35 15.32
N PHE A 208 25.57 10.64 15.46
CA PHE A 208 26.90 11.23 15.64
C PHE A 208 27.54 11.62 14.30
N LEU A 209 28.08 12.84 14.26
CA LEU A 209 28.91 13.34 13.15
C LEU A 209 30.40 13.16 13.43
N ALA A 210 30.79 13.16 14.70
CA ALA A 210 32.15 12.98 15.20
C ALA A 210 32.08 12.58 16.68
N PRO A 211 33.19 12.20 17.34
CA PRO A 211 33.20 11.97 18.78
C PRO A 211 32.66 13.15 19.62
N ASP A 212 32.79 14.37 19.10
CA ASP A 212 32.42 15.62 19.76
C ASP A 212 31.25 16.35 19.09
N ARG A 213 30.57 15.76 18.10
CA ARG A 213 29.50 16.42 17.35
C ARG A 213 28.35 15.49 17.03
N VAL A 214 27.14 16.02 17.18
CA VAL A 214 25.89 15.30 16.92
C VAL A 214 24.97 16.11 16.02
N LEU A 215 24.17 15.39 15.23
CA LEU A 215 23.05 15.91 14.45
C LEU A 215 21.77 15.38 15.07
N VAL A 216 20.83 16.25 15.43
CA VAL A 216 19.52 15.88 15.97
C VAL A 216 18.44 16.58 15.15
N TRP A 217 17.34 15.91 14.83
CA TRP A 217 16.28 16.51 14.02
C TRP A 217 14.91 16.45 14.69
N SER A 218 14.06 17.41 14.35
CA SER A 218 12.79 17.68 15.02
C SER A 218 11.55 17.36 14.17
N THR A 219 10.38 17.40 14.81
CA THR A 219 9.06 17.26 14.18
C THR A 219 8.75 18.33 13.14
N GLU A 220 9.47 19.47 13.16
CA GLU A 220 9.34 20.52 12.14
C GLU A 220 10.18 20.23 10.88
N GLY A 221 10.91 19.12 10.84
CA GLY A 221 11.75 18.76 9.70
C GLY A 221 13.09 19.48 9.64
N LYS A 222 13.55 20.05 10.76
CA LYS A 222 14.84 20.74 10.87
C LYS A 222 15.89 19.81 11.48
N GLY A 223 17.12 19.87 10.96
CA GLY A 223 18.31 19.24 11.55
C GLY A 223 19.15 20.27 12.30
N TYR A 224 19.63 19.92 13.48
CA TYR A 224 20.40 20.78 14.37
C TYR A 224 21.75 20.14 14.67
N LEU A 225 22.83 20.87 14.39
CA LEU A 225 24.19 20.39 14.59
C LEU A 225 24.76 20.98 15.88
N TYR A 226 25.06 20.11 16.84
CA TYR A 226 25.62 20.48 18.13
C TYR A 226 27.05 20.02 18.27
N LYS A 227 27.89 20.86 18.89
CA LYS A 227 29.18 20.47 19.45
C LYS A 227 28.99 20.09 20.92
N LEU A 228 29.43 18.89 21.27
CA LEU A 228 29.37 18.36 22.63
C LEU A 228 30.45 19.00 23.52
N PRO A 229 30.18 19.13 24.82
CA PRO A 229 31.16 19.62 25.79
C PRO A 229 32.32 18.64 25.95
N ALA A 230 33.48 19.14 26.34
CA ALA A 230 34.71 18.35 26.33
C ALA A 230 34.68 17.20 27.36
N ASN A 231 33.95 17.39 28.47
CA ASN A 231 33.74 16.36 29.50
C ASN A 231 32.83 15.20 29.06
N SER A 232 32.17 15.31 27.91
CA SER A 232 31.33 14.25 27.32
C SER A 232 32.07 13.39 26.30
N VAL A 233 33.34 13.69 26.01
CA VAL A 233 34.13 12.97 24.99
C VAL A 233 35.15 12.05 25.69
N PRO A 234 35.10 10.72 25.48
CA PRO A 234 35.95 9.75 26.18
C PRO A 234 37.45 10.00 26.10
N ASP A 235 37.94 10.51 24.96
CA ASP A 235 39.37 10.72 24.73
C ASP A 235 39.89 12.03 25.35
N HIS A 236 39.01 12.86 25.89
CA HIS A 236 39.38 14.12 26.51
C HIS A 236 39.82 13.94 27.96
N LYS A 237 40.88 14.64 28.39
CA LYS A 237 41.41 14.54 29.78
C LYS A 237 40.39 14.87 30.86
N GLY A 238 39.37 15.66 30.53
CA GLY A 238 38.28 16.06 31.42
C GLY A 238 37.02 15.19 31.33
N PHE A 239 37.08 14.00 30.72
CA PHE A 239 35.95 13.07 30.67
C PHE A 239 35.45 12.73 32.08
N HIS A 240 34.13 12.79 32.31
CA HIS A 240 33.50 12.76 33.65
C HIS A 240 33.92 13.89 34.62
N GLY A 241 34.62 14.92 34.12
CA GLY A 241 35.01 16.08 34.91
C GLY A 241 33.82 16.96 35.29
N PRO A 242 33.93 17.73 36.40
CA PRO A 242 32.87 18.63 36.83
C PRO A 242 32.52 19.61 35.72
N SER A 243 31.23 19.75 35.39
CA SER A 243 30.76 20.76 34.45
C SER A 243 31.12 22.14 35.01
N VAL A 244 32.03 22.86 34.36
CA VAL A 244 32.16 24.30 34.58
C VAL A 244 30.85 24.92 34.10
N ASP A 245 30.34 25.97 34.76
CA ASP A 245 29.01 26.60 34.56
C ASP A 245 28.68 27.10 33.13
N HIS A 246 29.48 26.75 32.12
CA HIS A 246 29.28 27.04 30.70
C HIS A 246 29.57 25.86 29.74
N ASP A 247 29.78 24.63 30.23
CA ASP A 247 30.07 23.47 29.37
C ASP A 247 28.77 22.77 28.91
N SER A 248 27.93 23.51 28.17
CA SER A 248 26.69 23.01 27.55
C SER A 248 26.90 22.71 26.06
N PRO A 249 26.16 21.76 25.47
CA PRO A 249 26.20 21.54 24.02
C PRO A 249 25.92 22.83 23.24
N VAL A 250 26.80 23.16 22.28
CA VAL A 250 26.73 24.41 21.52
C VAL A 250 26.15 24.14 20.13
N LEU A 251 24.99 24.73 19.84
CA LEU A 251 24.42 24.73 18.50
C LEU A 251 25.29 25.59 17.57
N PHE A 252 25.71 25.04 16.43
CA PHE A 252 26.54 25.79 15.48
C PHE A 252 25.98 25.85 14.06
N SER A 253 25.03 24.99 13.69
CA SER A 253 24.40 25.03 12.36
C SER A 253 23.02 24.38 12.38
N ILE A 254 22.14 24.84 11.47
CA ILE A 254 20.79 24.32 11.25
C ILE A 254 20.62 23.95 9.77
N LEU A 255 20.04 22.79 9.52
CA LEU A 255 19.55 22.33 8.23
C LEU A 255 18.04 22.51 8.21
N ALA A 256 17.53 23.41 7.37
CA ALA A 256 16.11 23.72 7.35
C ALA A 256 15.59 23.78 5.91
N HIS A 257 14.32 23.42 5.76
CA HIS A 257 13.60 23.64 4.52
C HIS A 257 13.33 25.16 4.35
N PRO A 258 13.42 25.72 3.12
CA PRO A 258 13.21 27.15 2.91
C PRO A 258 11.75 27.58 3.11
N ASP A 259 10.82 26.66 2.91
CA ASP A 259 9.39 26.86 3.12
C ASP A 259 8.95 26.32 4.50
N ASN A 260 8.13 27.09 5.21
CA ASN A 260 7.53 26.76 6.50
C ASN A 260 6.05 26.38 6.38
N LYS A 261 5.63 25.83 5.23
CA LYS A 261 4.27 25.29 5.07
C LYS A 261 3.94 24.30 6.19
N LEU A 262 2.73 24.45 6.74
CA LEU A 262 2.16 23.52 7.70
C LEU A 262 1.94 22.16 7.03
N LEU A 263 2.55 21.14 7.60
CA LEU A 263 2.41 19.75 7.16
C LEU A 263 1.24 19.08 7.88
N SER A 264 0.61 18.09 7.23
CA SER A 264 -0.46 17.30 7.87
C SER A 264 0.08 16.36 8.94
N CYS A 265 1.34 15.92 8.81
CA CYS A 265 2.07 15.16 9.82
C CYS A 265 3.56 15.51 9.81
N PRO A 266 4.30 15.23 10.90
CA PRO A 266 5.75 15.45 10.95
C PRO A 266 6.48 14.70 9.82
N PRO A 267 7.48 15.31 9.17
CA PRO A 267 8.18 14.68 8.07
C PRO A 267 9.07 13.54 8.57
N SER A 268 9.21 12.51 7.75
CA SER A 268 10.14 11.42 8.01
C SER A 268 11.55 11.85 7.62
N MET A 269 12.52 11.64 8.51
CA MET A 269 13.90 12.04 8.29
C MET A 269 14.87 10.93 8.65
N ARG A 270 15.95 10.81 7.86
CA ARG A 270 17.00 9.80 8.08
C ARG A 270 18.38 10.34 7.72
N PHE A 271 19.32 10.13 8.62
CA PHE A 271 20.74 10.38 8.37
C PHE A 271 21.38 9.14 7.75
N ILE A 272 22.19 9.33 6.71
CA ILE A 272 22.93 8.26 6.05
C ILE A 272 24.39 8.68 5.77
N LEU A 273 25.30 7.71 5.92
CA LEU A 273 26.65 7.80 5.39
C LEU A 273 26.71 7.02 4.08
N THR A 274 27.19 7.65 3.00
CA THR A 274 27.35 7.03 1.69
C THR A 274 28.71 7.35 1.10
N SER A 275 29.25 6.49 0.24
CA SER A 275 30.48 6.74 -0.49
C SER A 275 30.14 6.99 -1.96
N VAL A 276 30.44 8.19 -2.46
CA VAL A 276 30.25 8.55 -3.87
C VAL A 276 31.60 8.91 -4.47
N GLY A 277 32.07 8.13 -5.45
CA GLY A 277 33.38 8.33 -6.09
C GLY A 277 34.55 8.18 -5.12
N GLY A 278 34.44 7.27 -4.14
CA GLY A 278 35.47 7.03 -3.11
C GLY A 278 35.52 8.04 -1.97
N LYS A 279 34.71 9.11 -2.01
CA LYS A 279 34.57 10.08 -0.91
C LYS A 279 33.32 9.76 -0.09
N GLN A 280 33.51 9.60 1.22
CA GLN A 280 32.40 9.53 2.17
C GLN A 280 31.66 10.87 2.20
N ARG A 281 30.32 10.82 2.14
CA ARG A 281 29.41 11.95 2.25
C ARG A 281 28.37 11.64 3.31
N ARG A 282 28.07 12.64 4.12
CA ARG A 282 27.03 12.58 5.13
C ARG A 282 25.79 13.31 4.64
N LEU A 283 24.69 12.60 4.52
CA LEU A 283 23.45 13.14 3.97
C LEU A 283 22.33 13.06 5.00
N LEU A 284 21.53 14.11 5.08
CA LEU A 284 20.25 14.10 5.78
C LEU A 284 19.14 14.08 4.74
N LEU A 285 18.27 13.08 4.83
CA LEU A 285 17.10 12.89 3.98
C LEU A 285 15.86 13.35 4.75
N ARG A 286 14.92 13.99 4.06
CA ARG A 286 13.57 14.32 4.55
C ARG A 286 12.55 13.97 3.47
N GLY A 287 11.49 13.29 3.85
CA GLY A 287 10.26 13.16 3.06
C GLY A 287 9.09 13.71 3.86
N ASP A 288 8.29 14.61 3.28
CA ASP A 288 7.16 15.23 3.96
C ASP A 288 5.80 14.78 3.40
N SER A 289 4.73 15.15 4.11
CA SER A 289 3.35 14.77 3.79
C SER A 289 2.81 15.37 2.48
N ALA A 290 3.52 16.34 1.89
CA ALA A 290 3.19 16.92 0.59
C ALA A 290 3.90 16.18 -0.56
N GLY A 291 4.57 15.05 -0.27
CA GLY A 291 5.29 14.27 -1.27
C GLY A 291 6.63 14.88 -1.67
N VAL A 292 7.13 15.89 -0.95
CA VAL A 292 8.43 16.52 -1.24
C VAL A 292 9.54 15.73 -0.55
N VAL A 293 10.56 15.40 -1.33
CA VAL A 293 11.81 14.79 -0.87
C VAL A 293 12.91 15.84 -0.92
N SER A 294 13.56 16.06 0.22
CA SER A 294 14.67 17.00 0.39
C SER A 294 15.93 16.29 0.86
N LEU A 295 17.08 16.75 0.36
CA LEU A 295 18.41 16.22 0.70
C LEU A 295 19.32 17.37 1.14
N TRP A 296 20.02 17.23 2.26
CA TRP A 296 21.11 18.11 2.66
C TRP A 296 22.44 17.37 2.65
N ASN A 297 23.49 18.07 2.21
CA ASN A 297 24.86 17.66 2.47
C ASN A 297 25.28 18.19 3.85
N VAL A 298 25.43 17.30 4.82
CA VAL A 298 25.72 17.69 6.21
C VAL A 298 27.14 18.21 6.35
N ASP A 299 28.08 17.75 5.51
CA ASP A 299 29.48 18.16 5.60
C ASP A 299 29.68 19.67 5.28
N ASP A 300 28.82 20.25 4.44
CA ASP A 300 28.85 21.69 4.13
C ASP A 300 28.42 22.55 5.34
N ALA A 301 27.55 22.00 6.18
CA ALA A 301 27.05 22.62 7.40
C ALA A 301 27.91 22.27 8.65
N ALA A 302 28.78 21.27 8.55
CA ALA A 302 29.59 20.76 9.67
C ALA A 302 30.81 21.63 10.01
N VAL A 303 31.06 22.70 9.25
CA VAL A 303 32.15 23.66 9.46
C VAL A 303 31.66 24.79 10.39
N PRO A 304 32.18 24.92 11.61
CA PRO A 304 31.72 25.94 12.55
C PRO A 304 32.07 27.34 12.04
N GLN A 305 31.07 28.22 11.90
CA GLN A 305 31.31 29.64 11.69
C GLN A 305 31.32 30.37 13.04
N PRO A 306 32.34 31.22 13.32
CA PRO A 306 32.39 31.92 14.59
C PRO A 306 31.30 33.00 14.63
N ARG A 307 30.40 32.89 15.63
CA ARG A 307 29.44 33.88 16.16
C ARG A 307 27.97 33.82 15.69
N ASN A 308 27.64 33.20 14.56
CA ASN A 308 26.24 33.07 14.11
C ASN A 308 25.90 31.62 13.73
N VAL A 309 24.72 31.16 14.14
CA VAL A 309 24.17 29.86 13.69
C VAL A 309 23.72 30.02 12.24
N SER A 310 24.38 29.33 11.31
CA SER A 310 24.01 29.35 9.90
C SER A 310 22.85 28.39 9.62
N SER A 311 21.92 28.82 8.76
CA SER A 311 20.83 27.97 8.26
C SER A 311 21.13 27.57 6.81
N HIS A 312 21.09 26.28 6.51
CA HIS A 312 21.39 25.74 5.18
C HIS A 312 20.15 25.12 4.53
N ALA A 313 19.89 25.54 3.29
CA ALA A 313 18.86 24.98 2.43
C ALA A 313 19.27 23.59 1.88
N PRO A 314 18.30 22.75 1.47
CA PRO A 314 18.60 21.47 0.85
C PRO A 314 19.35 21.65 -0.49
N ILE A 315 20.24 20.70 -0.80
CA ILE A 315 20.95 20.63 -2.08
C ILE A 315 20.11 20.00 -3.19
N VAL A 316 19.11 19.21 -2.82
CA VAL A 316 18.12 18.64 -3.74
C VAL A 316 16.76 18.79 -3.10
N LEU A 317 15.80 19.26 -3.87
CA LEU A 317 14.39 19.37 -3.52
C LEU A 317 13.61 18.89 -4.75
N THR A 318 12.79 17.86 -4.59
CA THR A 318 12.03 17.25 -5.70
C THR A 318 10.78 16.57 -5.16
N SER A 319 9.80 16.34 -6.01
CA SER A 319 8.57 15.60 -5.73
C SER A 319 8.20 14.85 -7.01
N LEU A 320 7.26 13.92 -6.91
CA LEU A 320 6.74 13.26 -8.11
C LEU A 320 6.08 14.26 -9.05
N GLU A 321 5.35 15.24 -8.51
CA GLU A 321 4.72 16.33 -9.26
C GLU A 321 5.74 17.20 -10.01
N MET A 322 6.79 17.69 -9.32
CA MET A 322 7.87 18.44 -9.98
C MET A 322 8.56 17.61 -11.07
N ALA A 323 8.83 16.33 -10.81
CA ALA A 323 9.43 15.45 -11.81
C ALA A 323 8.49 15.23 -13.01
N TRP A 324 7.18 15.22 -12.80
CA TRP A 324 6.16 15.08 -13.83
C TRP A 324 6.04 16.34 -14.69
N GLU A 325 6.08 17.53 -14.08
CA GLU A 325 6.10 18.83 -14.76
C GLU A 325 7.39 19.07 -15.55
N GLU A 326 8.53 18.57 -15.07
CA GLU A 326 9.83 18.68 -15.76
C GLU A 326 9.95 17.75 -16.99
N MET A 327 9.06 16.76 -17.16
CA MET A 327 9.10 15.86 -18.32
C MET A 327 8.80 16.61 -19.62
N ASN A 328 9.61 16.32 -20.65
CA ASN A 328 9.45 16.91 -21.98
C ASN A 328 9.55 15.81 -23.07
N PRO A 329 8.46 15.55 -23.83
CA PRO A 329 7.16 16.24 -23.78
C PRO A 329 6.42 15.98 -22.46
N SER A 330 5.50 16.88 -22.11
CA SER A 330 4.64 16.67 -20.95
C SER A 330 3.85 15.38 -21.15
N PRO A 331 3.73 14.54 -20.12
CA PRO A 331 2.93 13.32 -20.19
C PRO A 331 1.46 13.66 -20.43
N VAL A 332 0.78 12.83 -21.20
CA VAL A 332 -0.65 12.98 -21.50
C VAL A 332 -1.46 12.50 -20.32
N GLY A 333 -2.37 13.32 -19.83
CA GLY A 333 -3.44 12.90 -18.96
C GLY A 333 -4.60 12.27 -19.74
N ILE A 334 -5.37 11.46 -19.03
CA ILE A 334 -6.50 10.68 -19.55
C ILE A 334 -7.62 11.60 -20.10
N LEU A 335 -7.69 12.84 -19.61
CA LEU A 335 -8.77 13.79 -19.86
C LEU A 335 -8.26 15.15 -20.39
N ASP A 336 -7.01 15.24 -20.84
CA ASP A 336 -6.38 16.50 -21.24
C ASP A 336 -7.13 17.22 -22.37
N GLN A 337 -7.86 16.50 -23.25
CA GLN A 337 -8.67 17.15 -24.30
C GLN A 337 -9.87 17.94 -23.78
N PHE A 338 -10.28 17.74 -22.52
CA PHE A 338 -11.31 18.58 -21.89
C PHE A 338 -10.75 19.90 -21.35
N SER A 339 -9.43 20.00 -21.27
CA SER A 339 -8.71 21.18 -20.81
C SER A 339 -8.46 22.09 -22.01
N HIS A 340 -9.26 23.14 -22.15
CA HIS A 340 -8.94 24.18 -23.13
C HIS A 340 -7.74 25.01 -22.64
N PRO A 341 -6.81 25.43 -23.52
CA PRO A 341 -5.64 26.22 -23.12
C PRO A 341 -5.97 27.53 -22.39
N GLU A 342 -7.18 28.04 -22.59
CA GLU A 342 -7.68 29.30 -22.02
C GLU A 342 -8.52 29.09 -20.75
N GLU A 343 -8.88 27.84 -20.41
CA GLU A 343 -9.69 27.51 -19.23
C GLU A 343 -8.86 26.81 -18.15
N PRO A 344 -9.13 27.06 -16.86
CA PRO A 344 -8.43 26.38 -15.79
C PRO A 344 -8.72 24.87 -15.83
N GLU A 345 -7.66 24.07 -15.66
CA GLU A 345 -7.78 22.61 -15.59
C GLU A 345 -8.71 22.19 -14.45
N ILE A 346 -9.66 21.30 -14.76
CA ILE A 346 -10.63 20.81 -13.78
C ILE A 346 -10.06 19.55 -13.13
N LYS A 347 -9.79 19.63 -11.82
CA LYS A 347 -9.17 18.53 -11.07
C LYS A 347 -10.06 17.29 -11.02
N LEU A 348 -9.41 16.14 -11.04
CA LEU A 348 -10.04 14.83 -10.87
C LEU A 348 -10.15 14.51 -9.38
N THR A 349 -11.34 14.12 -8.94
CA THR A 349 -11.68 14.04 -7.52
C THR A 349 -12.27 12.71 -7.09
N ALA A 350 -12.67 11.86 -8.04
CA ALA A 350 -13.13 10.50 -7.81
C ALA A 350 -12.85 9.63 -9.04
N SER A 351 -12.56 8.34 -8.88
CA SER A 351 -12.50 7.40 -10.01
C SER A 351 -12.99 6.00 -9.71
N ILE A 352 -13.45 5.30 -10.76
CA ILE A 352 -13.70 3.85 -10.71
C ILE A 352 -13.52 3.24 -12.10
N TYR A 353 -12.85 2.09 -12.14
CA TYR A 353 -12.67 1.30 -13.36
C TYR A 353 -13.61 0.10 -13.40
N LEU A 354 -14.42 0.03 -14.46
CA LEU A 354 -15.44 -0.98 -14.68
C LEU A 354 -14.91 -2.03 -15.64
N LEU A 355 -14.18 -3.00 -15.09
CA LEU A 355 -13.44 -4.00 -15.89
C LEU A 355 -14.33 -4.72 -16.92
N ALA A 356 -15.50 -5.21 -16.50
CA ALA A 356 -16.40 -5.97 -17.39
C ALA A 356 -16.98 -5.14 -18.55
N ALA A 357 -16.98 -3.82 -18.44
CA ALA A 357 -17.48 -2.89 -19.46
C ALA A 357 -16.34 -2.12 -20.16
N ASN A 358 -15.08 -2.36 -19.78
CA ASN A 358 -13.90 -1.61 -20.20
C ASN A 358 -14.08 -0.07 -20.12
N ARG A 359 -14.69 0.40 -19.03
CA ARG A 359 -15.02 1.84 -18.85
C ARG A 359 -14.32 2.41 -17.65
N LEU A 360 -13.63 3.53 -17.84
CA LEU A 360 -13.13 4.38 -16.76
C LEU A 360 -14.15 5.49 -16.50
N VAL A 361 -14.56 5.63 -15.25
CA VAL A 361 -15.49 6.66 -14.81
C VAL A 361 -14.75 7.59 -13.86
N VAL A 362 -14.78 8.89 -14.15
CA VAL A 362 -14.02 9.90 -13.41
C VAL A 362 -14.93 11.05 -13.02
N GLY A 363 -14.97 11.37 -11.73
CA GLY A 363 -15.64 12.55 -11.18
C GLY A 363 -14.69 13.74 -11.12
N ARG A 364 -15.22 14.93 -11.43
CA ARG A 364 -14.46 16.18 -11.50
C ARG A 364 -14.88 17.19 -10.43
N GLU A 365 -14.02 18.18 -10.19
CA GLU A 365 -14.22 19.26 -9.22
C GLU A 365 -15.43 20.16 -9.53
N ASP A 366 -15.81 20.28 -10.80
CA ASP A 366 -16.99 21.04 -11.25
C ASP A 366 -18.33 20.29 -11.02
N GLY A 367 -18.29 19.02 -10.60
CA GLY A 367 -19.46 18.17 -10.38
C GLY A 367 -19.89 17.32 -11.59
N SER A 368 -19.18 17.42 -12.70
CA SER A 368 -19.42 16.55 -13.83
C SER A 368 -18.71 15.20 -13.66
N ILE A 369 -19.23 14.16 -14.31
CA ILE A 369 -18.61 12.83 -14.35
C ILE A 369 -18.41 12.45 -15.81
N VAL A 370 -17.21 12.01 -16.15
CA VAL A 370 -16.83 11.58 -17.50
C VAL A 370 -16.67 10.07 -17.52
N ILE A 371 -17.26 9.42 -18.52
CA ILE A 371 -17.09 8.00 -18.80
C ILE A 371 -16.36 7.86 -20.14
N VAL A 372 -15.24 7.13 -20.13
CA VAL A 372 -14.44 6.84 -21.32
C VAL A 372 -14.14 5.33 -21.43
N ASN A 373 -13.85 4.85 -22.63
CA ASN A 373 -13.24 3.53 -22.79
C ASN A 373 -11.78 3.59 -22.30
N ALA A 374 -11.43 2.72 -21.37
CA ALA A 374 -10.12 2.75 -20.73
C ALA A 374 -9.00 2.38 -21.71
N THR A 375 -9.15 1.28 -22.44
CA THR A 375 -8.17 0.78 -23.41
C THR A 375 -7.87 1.79 -24.52
N HIS A 376 -8.89 2.44 -25.08
CA HIS A 376 -8.69 3.51 -26.06
C HIS A 376 -7.94 4.71 -25.47
N THR A 377 -8.20 5.06 -24.21
CA THR A 377 -7.55 6.20 -23.56
C THR A 377 -6.08 5.88 -23.25
N VAL A 378 -5.79 4.66 -22.77
CA VAL A 378 -4.42 4.17 -22.54
C VAL A 378 -3.63 4.11 -23.84
N GLN A 379 -4.24 3.68 -24.94
CA GLN A 379 -3.60 3.66 -26.26
C GLN A 379 -3.04 5.04 -26.63
N LEU A 380 -3.78 6.11 -26.36
CA LEU A 380 -3.37 7.48 -26.72
C LEU A 380 -2.20 7.95 -25.85
N GLN A 381 -2.23 7.60 -24.56
CA GLN A 381 -1.17 7.92 -23.61
C GLN A 381 0.15 7.19 -23.92
N LEU A 382 0.08 5.93 -24.38
CA LEU A 382 1.26 5.12 -24.72
C LEU A 382 1.92 5.52 -26.05
N LEU A 383 1.28 6.34 -26.88
CA LEU A 383 1.82 6.79 -28.16
C LEU A 383 2.48 8.18 -28.01
N HIS A 384 3.77 8.22 -27.63
CA HIS A 384 4.53 9.47 -27.49
C HIS A 384 4.34 10.43 -28.68
N GLY A 385 3.81 11.63 -28.40
CA GLY A 385 3.75 12.79 -29.32
C GLY A 385 2.82 12.68 -30.54
N ASN A 386 2.40 11.47 -30.94
CA ASN A 386 1.55 11.27 -32.11
C ASN A 386 0.05 11.43 -31.80
N HIS A 387 -0.36 11.33 -30.53
CA HIS A 387 -1.75 11.53 -30.11
C HIS A 387 -2.19 13.00 -30.18
N GLN A 388 -1.26 13.96 -30.09
CA GLN A 388 -1.55 15.40 -30.29
C GLN A 388 -1.97 15.72 -31.74
N GLN A 389 -1.80 14.76 -32.67
CA GLN A 389 -2.18 14.85 -34.08
C GLN A 389 -3.38 13.97 -34.44
N LEU A 390 -3.97 13.26 -33.46
CA LEU A 390 -5.19 12.48 -33.67
C LEU A 390 -6.39 13.39 -33.44
N ASP A 391 -7.03 13.81 -34.55
CA ASP A 391 -8.26 14.61 -34.51
C ASP A 391 -9.49 13.80 -34.03
N ASP A 392 -9.44 12.46 -34.12
CA ASP A 392 -10.53 11.55 -33.75
C ASP A 392 -10.30 10.91 -32.37
N TRP A 393 -10.61 11.64 -31.30
CA TRP A 393 -10.53 11.12 -29.92
C TRP A 393 -11.68 10.12 -29.63
N PRO A 394 -11.47 9.09 -28.79
CA PRO A 394 -12.51 8.13 -28.43
C PRO A 394 -13.77 8.81 -27.88
N PRO A 395 -14.96 8.27 -28.21
CA PRO A 395 -16.21 8.81 -27.71
C PRO A 395 -16.25 8.73 -26.18
N HIS A 396 -16.72 9.81 -25.57
CA HIS A 396 -16.92 9.91 -24.13
C HIS A 396 -18.38 10.23 -23.82
N GLN A 397 -18.76 10.01 -22.57
CA GLN A 397 -20.09 10.29 -22.07
C GLN A 397 -19.99 11.17 -20.84
N LEU A 398 -20.73 12.28 -20.85
CA LEU A 398 -20.73 13.28 -19.78
C LEU A 398 -22.02 13.17 -18.97
N LEU A 399 -21.89 12.99 -17.66
CA LEU A 399 -23.00 13.01 -16.70
C LEU A 399 -23.00 14.35 -15.98
N LEU A 400 -24.14 15.03 -16.01
CA LEU A 400 -24.33 16.35 -15.39
C LEU A 400 -25.49 16.27 -14.40
N GLY A 401 -25.25 16.66 -13.14
CA GLY A 401 -26.27 16.61 -12.10
C GLY A 401 -25.81 16.87 -10.67
N HIS A 402 -24.51 16.86 -10.39
CA HIS A 402 -23.99 17.49 -9.17
C HIS A 402 -23.75 18.98 -9.39
N ASN A 403 -23.90 19.77 -8.33
CA ASN A 403 -23.66 21.22 -8.31
C ASN A 403 -22.29 21.56 -7.68
N GLY A 404 -21.31 20.69 -7.83
CA GLY A 404 -19.96 20.84 -7.29
C GLY A 404 -19.24 19.49 -7.19
N ARG A 405 -17.98 19.53 -6.76
CA ARG A 405 -17.04 18.40 -6.65
C ARG A 405 -17.69 17.05 -6.36
N VAL A 406 -17.40 16.07 -7.21
CA VAL A 406 -17.74 14.66 -6.97
C VAL A 406 -16.70 14.04 -6.05
N ASN A 407 -17.10 13.65 -4.84
CA ASN A 407 -16.17 13.13 -3.83
C ASN A 407 -15.97 11.62 -3.93
N CYS A 408 -16.99 10.86 -4.36
CA CYS A 408 -16.92 9.41 -4.42
C CYS A 408 -17.84 8.83 -5.51
N LEU A 409 -17.44 7.66 -6.03
CA LEU A 409 -18.16 6.88 -7.04
C LEU A 409 -18.31 5.44 -6.54
N LEU A 410 -19.43 4.81 -6.87
CA LEU A 410 -19.72 3.41 -6.55
C LEU A 410 -20.41 2.75 -7.74
N TYR A 411 -19.86 1.62 -8.19
CA TYR A 411 -20.53 0.69 -9.10
C TYR A 411 -20.99 -0.54 -8.30
N PRO A 412 -22.24 -0.55 -7.78
CA PRO A 412 -22.69 -1.55 -6.83
C PRO A 412 -22.64 -2.98 -7.40
N HIS A 413 -22.87 -3.14 -8.70
CA HIS A 413 -22.86 -4.47 -9.35
C HIS A 413 -21.48 -5.13 -9.32
N HIS A 414 -20.39 -4.36 -9.38
CA HIS A 414 -19.03 -4.90 -9.25
C HIS A 414 -18.75 -5.42 -7.85
N VAL A 415 -19.34 -4.80 -6.82
CA VAL A 415 -19.23 -5.30 -5.44
C VAL A 415 -20.10 -6.54 -5.25
N HIS A 416 -21.31 -6.55 -5.80
CA HIS A 416 -22.19 -7.72 -5.76
C HIS A 416 -23.19 -7.73 -6.93
N HIS A 417 -23.33 -8.88 -7.62
CA HIS A 417 -24.21 -9.03 -8.79
C HIS A 417 -25.72 -8.87 -8.52
N ARG A 418 -26.12 -8.54 -7.28
CA ARG A 418 -27.52 -8.33 -6.89
C ARG A 418 -28.07 -7.00 -7.37
N TYR A 419 -27.18 -6.06 -7.70
CA TYR A 419 -27.54 -4.75 -8.23
C TYR A 419 -27.61 -4.79 -9.75
N ASP A 420 -28.29 -3.79 -10.33
CA ASP A 420 -28.35 -3.66 -11.78
C ASP A 420 -26.97 -3.30 -12.37
N LYS A 421 -26.62 -3.90 -13.50
CA LYS A 421 -25.41 -3.61 -14.27
C LYS A 421 -25.41 -2.20 -14.86
N SER A 422 -26.58 -1.60 -15.03
CA SER A 422 -26.69 -0.21 -15.49
C SER A 422 -26.52 0.82 -14.37
N HIS A 423 -26.57 0.45 -13.09
CA HIS A 423 -26.56 1.44 -12.01
C HIS A 423 -25.14 1.90 -11.68
N LEU A 424 -24.91 3.21 -11.79
CA LEU A 424 -23.76 3.91 -11.22
C LEU A 424 -24.26 4.88 -10.13
N VAL A 425 -23.53 4.99 -9.03
CA VAL A 425 -23.86 5.93 -7.94
C VAL A 425 -22.69 6.89 -7.70
N SER A 426 -22.98 8.16 -7.48
CA SER A 426 -22.00 9.18 -7.12
C SER A 426 -22.45 9.99 -5.90
N GLY A 427 -21.47 10.47 -5.12
CA GLY A 427 -21.68 11.36 -3.97
C GLY A 427 -20.84 12.62 -4.12
N GLY A 428 -21.41 13.78 -3.83
CA GLY A 428 -20.76 15.09 -4.06
C GLY A 428 -20.68 16.01 -2.84
N ILE A 429 -19.94 17.10 -3.02
CA ILE A 429 -19.86 18.23 -2.07
C ILE A 429 -21.19 18.98 -1.94
N ASP A 430 -22.08 18.80 -2.92
CA ASP A 430 -23.42 19.38 -2.98
C ASP A 430 -24.48 18.61 -2.16
N PHE A 431 -24.01 17.72 -1.27
CA PHE A 431 -24.77 16.90 -0.32
C PHE A 431 -25.69 15.86 -0.98
N GLY A 432 -25.62 15.75 -2.31
CA GLY A 432 -26.44 14.84 -3.10
C GLY A 432 -25.77 13.49 -3.27
N VAL A 433 -26.58 12.43 -3.27
CA VAL A 433 -26.22 11.14 -3.86
C VAL A 433 -27.01 11.00 -5.16
N CYS A 434 -26.33 10.82 -6.30
CA CYS A 434 -26.96 10.66 -7.60
C CYS A 434 -26.90 9.20 -8.06
N LEU A 435 -28.01 8.70 -8.57
CA LEU A 435 -28.12 7.39 -9.23
C LEU A 435 -28.25 7.62 -10.74
N TRP A 436 -27.38 6.98 -11.50
CA TRP A 436 -27.25 7.12 -12.94
C TRP A 436 -27.50 5.80 -13.66
N ASP A 437 -27.93 5.90 -14.90
CA ASP A 437 -27.84 4.81 -15.85
C ASP A 437 -26.51 4.93 -16.62
N LEU A 438 -25.63 3.94 -16.44
CA LEU A 438 -24.27 3.90 -16.96
C LEU A 438 -24.20 3.93 -18.48
N PHE A 439 -25.20 3.38 -19.17
CA PHE A 439 -25.16 3.21 -20.62
C PHE A 439 -25.78 4.41 -21.35
N SER A 440 -26.93 4.91 -20.89
CA SER A 440 -27.60 6.08 -21.45
C SER A 440 -27.06 7.40 -20.90
N GLY A 441 -26.46 7.38 -19.70
CA GLY A 441 -25.94 8.56 -19.01
C GLY A 441 -27.03 9.40 -18.35
N ALA A 442 -28.25 8.87 -18.27
CA ALA A 442 -29.36 9.56 -17.66
C ALA A 442 -29.24 9.59 -16.12
N LEU A 443 -29.52 10.75 -15.53
CA LEU A 443 -29.76 10.87 -14.10
C LEU A 443 -31.09 10.20 -13.76
N LEU A 444 -31.05 9.04 -13.08
CA LEU A 444 -32.25 8.31 -12.69
C LEU A 444 -32.89 8.89 -11.42
N HIS A 445 -32.07 9.34 -10.47
CA HIS A 445 -32.54 9.93 -9.22
C HIS A 445 -31.43 10.72 -8.50
N ARG A 446 -31.83 11.71 -7.70
CA ARG A 446 -30.95 12.45 -6.79
C ARG A 446 -31.53 12.42 -5.37
N PHE A 447 -30.80 11.80 -4.45
CA PHE A 447 -31.14 11.74 -3.04
C PHE A 447 -30.57 12.98 -2.32
N CYS A 448 -31.45 13.81 -1.76
CA CYS A 448 -31.08 15.00 -0.99
C CYS A 448 -31.48 14.80 0.48
N VAL A 449 -30.73 13.95 1.18
CA VAL A 449 -31.05 13.56 2.57
C VAL A 449 -30.04 14.14 3.57
N HIS A 450 -28.80 14.30 3.14
CA HIS A 450 -27.70 14.81 3.95
C HIS A 450 -27.67 16.34 3.95
N ALA A 451 -27.05 16.92 4.98
CA ALA A 451 -26.78 18.35 5.14
C ALA A 451 -25.27 18.67 5.10
N GLY A 452 -24.44 17.68 4.74
CA GLY A 452 -23.00 17.81 4.54
C GLY A 452 -22.52 17.00 3.33
N GLU A 453 -21.28 17.25 2.89
CA GLU A 453 -20.71 16.57 1.73
C GLU A 453 -20.65 15.05 1.92
N ILE A 454 -20.89 14.31 0.84
CA ILE A 454 -20.82 12.85 0.87
C ILE A 454 -19.35 12.44 0.87
N THR A 455 -18.95 11.68 1.88
CA THR A 455 -17.57 11.24 2.08
C THR A 455 -17.36 9.80 1.65
N GLN A 456 -18.38 8.95 1.74
CA GLN A 456 -18.26 7.52 1.41
C GLN A 456 -19.58 6.91 0.94
N LEU A 457 -19.47 5.96 -0.01
CA LEU A 457 -20.56 5.10 -0.47
C LEU A 457 -20.17 3.63 -0.29
N ILE A 458 -21.04 2.81 0.30
CA ILE A 458 -20.75 1.42 0.69
C ILE A 458 -21.93 0.52 0.31
N VAL A 459 -21.65 -0.72 -0.08
CA VAL A 459 -22.67 -1.77 -0.26
C VAL A 459 -22.88 -2.52 1.07
N PRO A 460 -24.12 -2.63 1.59
CA PRO A 460 -24.44 -3.48 2.73
C PRO A 460 -24.22 -4.97 2.42
N PRO A 461 -23.90 -5.82 3.41
CA PRO A 461 -23.67 -7.26 3.24
C PRO A 461 -24.79 -7.98 2.49
N GLN A 462 -24.46 -9.10 1.82
CA GLN A 462 -25.39 -9.89 1.01
C GLN A 462 -26.50 -10.57 1.81
N ASN A 463 -26.23 -10.92 3.07
CA ASN A 463 -27.12 -11.60 4.00
C ASN A 463 -27.99 -10.63 4.82
N CYS A 464 -27.99 -9.33 4.50
CA CYS A 464 -28.97 -8.40 5.07
C CYS A 464 -30.39 -8.78 4.65
N SER A 465 -31.39 -8.16 5.27
CA SER A 465 -32.78 -8.38 4.89
C SER A 465 -33.06 -7.98 3.43
N PRO A 466 -34.09 -8.56 2.77
CA PRO A 466 -34.38 -8.29 1.36
C PRO A 466 -34.57 -6.80 1.01
N ARG A 467 -35.03 -5.99 1.96
CA ARG A 467 -35.18 -4.54 1.79
C ARG A 467 -33.82 -3.85 1.75
N ILE A 468 -32.94 -4.18 2.70
CA ILE A 468 -31.60 -3.62 2.78
C ILE A 468 -30.69 -4.15 1.67
N GLN A 469 -30.98 -5.35 1.14
CA GLN A 469 -30.29 -5.89 -0.04
C GLN A 469 -30.42 -5.02 -1.29
N LYS A 470 -31.40 -4.13 -1.39
CA LYS A 470 -31.50 -3.19 -2.53
C LYS A 470 -30.97 -1.80 -2.22
N CYS A 471 -30.40 -1.62 -1.02
CA CYS A 471 -29.91 -0.35 -0.54
C CYS A 471 -28.40 -0.24 -0.70
N ILE A 472 -27.92 0.98 -0.84
CA ILE A 472 -26.53 1.37 -0.57
C ILE A 472 -26.48 2.17 0.73
N CYS A 473 -25.30 2.25 1.34
CA CYS A 473 -25.03 3.09 2.49
C CYS A 473 -24.25 4.33 2.05
N SER A 474 -24.65 5.51 2.54
CA SER A 474 -23.98 6.78 2.29
C SER A 474 -23.58 7.43 3.61
N VAL A 475 -22.35 7.92 3.68
CA VAL A 475 -21.78 8.63 4.84
C VAL A 475 -21.47 10.06 4.46
N ALA A 476 -21.81 11.00 5.33
CA ALA A 476 -21.60 12.42 5.09
C ALA A 476 -20.79 13.08 6.20
N SER A 477 -20.19 14.22 5.87
CA SER A 477 -19.41 15.07 6.79
C SER A 477 -20.25 15.74 7.88
N ASP A 478 -21.58 15.73 7.76
CA ASP A 478 -22.52 16.12 8.83
C ASP A 478 -22.72 15.01 9.88
N HIS A 479 -21.90 13.95 9.82
CA HIS A 479 -21.89 12.77 10.66
C HIS A 479 -23.11 11.85 10.48
N SER A 480 -23.98 12.13 9.52
CA SER A 480 -25.14 11.28 9.24
C SER A 480 -24.78 10.12 8.32
N VAL A 481 -25.48 9.00 8.51
CA VAL A 481 -25.38 7.79 7.70
C VAL A 481 -26.77 7.46 7.16
N THR A 482 -26.88 7.12 5.88
CA THR A 482 -28.17 6.74 5.28
C THR A 482 -28.11 5.40 4.58
N LEU A 483 -29.24 4.67 4.59
CA LEU A 483 -29.49 3.54 3.70
C LEU A 483 -30.46 3.98 2.61
N LEU A 484 -30.01 3.96 1.35
CA LEU A 484 -30.76 4.46 0.20
C LEU A 484 -31.16 3.30 -0.71
N SER A 485 -32.45 3.02 -0.84
CA SER A 485 -32.95 1.99 -1.75
C SER A 485 -32.84 2.47 -3.19
N LEU A 486 -32.00 1.78 -3.97
CA LEU A 486 -31.82 2.08 -5.39
C LEU A 486 -33.07 1.69 -6.20
N SER A 487 -33.78 0.65 -5.76
CA SER A 487 -35.01 0.19 -6.41
C SER A 487 -36.23 1.07 -6.11
N GLU A 488 -36.39 1.50 -4.85
CA GLU A 488 -37.53 2.33 -4.44
C GLU A 488 -37.26 3.83 -4.65
N ARG A 489 -36.00 4.21 -4.89
CA ARG A 489 -35.53 5.61 -4.99
C ARG A 489 -35.93 6.41 -3.76
N LYS A 490 -35.75 5.82 -2.58
CA LYS A 490 -36.09 6.40 -1.28
C LYS A 490 -34.99 6.16 -0.25
N CYS A 491 -34.90 7.07 0.70
CA CYS A 491 -34.17 6.84 1.95
C CYS A 491 -34.97 5.86 2.82
N VAL A 492 -34.36 4.71 3.14
CA VAL A 492 -34.94 3.71 4.03
C VAL A 492 -34.63 4.07 5.47
N THR A 493 -33.38 4.48 5.74
CA THR A 493 -32.90 4.80 7.09
C THR A 493 -32.02 6.05 7.06
N LEU A 494 -32.23 6.95 8.01
CA LEU A 494 -31.38 8.11 8.29
C LEU A 494 -30.90 8.05 9.75
N ALA A 495 -29.62 7.74 9.94
CA ALA A 495 -28.92 7.70 11.21
C ALA A 495 -28.13 8.99 11.42
N SER A 496 -28.74 9.99 12.05
CA SER A 496 -28.21 11.37 12.17
C SER A 496 -28.00 11.85 13.61
N ARG A 497 -27.89 10.93 14.58
CA ARG A 497 -27.71 11.29 16.00
C ARG A 497 -26.24 11.36 16.44
N HIS A 498 -25.30 11.15 15.53
CA HIS A 498 -23.86 11.09 15.84
C HIS A 498 -23.31 12.50 16.11
N LEU A 499 -22.67 12.67 17.26
CA LEU A 499 -22.10 13.97 17.66
C LEU A 499 -20.72 14.24 17.05
N PHE A 500 -20.00 13.20 16.63
CA PHE A 500 -18.64 13.27 16.12
C PHE A 500 -18.52 12.60 14.74
N PRO A 501 -17.52 12.99 13.92
CA PRO A 501 -17.32 12.42 12.59
C PRO A 501 -17.31 10.89 12.59
N VAL A 502 -18.01 10.32 11.62
CA VAL A 502 -18.05 8.86 11.40
C VAL A 502 -16.72 8.42 10.80
N VAL A 503 -16.07 7.46 11.45
CA VAL A 503 -14.77 6.92 11.03
C VAL A 503 -14.91 5.50 10.47
N THR A 504 -15.87 4.72 10.97
CA THR A 504 -16.06 3.33 10.53
C THR A 504 -17.53 2.91 10.54
N ILE A 505 -17.88 2.03 9.61
CA ILE A 505 -19.18 1.34 9.57
C ILE A 505 -18.91 -0.15 9.54
N LYS A 506 -19.54 -0.87 10.46
CA LYS A 506 -19.54 -2.32 10.55
C LYS A 506 -20.97 -2.84 10.49
N TRP A 507 -21.12 -4.12 10.15
CA TRP A 507 -22.42 -4.73 9.91
C TRP A 507 -22.58 -5.97 10.77
N ARG A 508 -23.78 -6.15 11.33
CA ARG A 508 -24.23 -7.41 11.94
C ARG A 508 -25.57 -7.79 11.31
N PRO A 509 -25.55 -8.33 10.08
CA PRO A 509 -26.75 -8.57 9.29
C PRO A 509 -27.69 -9.59 9.93
N ALA A 510 -27.16 -10.59 10.63
CA ALA A 510 -27.95 -11.58 11.37
C ALA A 510 -28.79 -10.96 12.51
N ASP A 511 -28.32 -9.84 13.07
CA ASP A 511 -28.98 -9.11 14.16
C ASP A 511 -29.73 -7.85 13.66
N ASP A 512 -29.79 -7.64 12.35
CA ASP A 512 -30.29 -6.41 11.71
C ASP A 512 -29.59 -5.12 12.17
N PHE A 513 -28.30 -5.18 12.52
CA PHE A 513 -27.57 -4.00 13.00
C PHE A 513 -26.56 -3.41 12.01
N MET A 514 -26.56 -2.09 11.93
CA MET A 514 -25.49 -1.26 11.42
C MET A 514 -24.79 -0.58 12.61
N VAL A 515 -23.49 -0.79 12.73
CA VAL A 515 -22.66 -0.28 13.82
C VAL A 515 -21.79 0.85 13.28
N VAL A 516 -21.93 2.04 13.84
CA VAL A 516 -21.26 3.27 13.41
C VAL A 516 -20.26 3.69 14.48
N GLY A 517 -18.97 3.71 14.16
CA GLY A 517 -17.90 4.18 15.05
C GLY A 517 -17.45 5.59 14.70
N CYS A 518 -17.37 6.46 15.72
CA CYS A 518 -17.03 7.87 15.61
C CYS A 518 -15.58 8.17 16.03
N SER A 519 -15.08 9.36 15.65
CA SER A 519 -13.69 9.79 15.92
C SER A 519 -13.35 9.99 17.40
N ASP A 520 -14.35 10.18 18.25
CA ASP A 520 -14.19 10.27 19.71
C ASP A 520 -14.15 8.89 20.39
N GLY A 521 -14.28 7.80 19.62
CA GLY A 521 -14.36 6.43 20.12
C GLY A 521 -15.77 5.98 20.51
N THR A 522 -16.79 6.84 20.37
CA THR A 522 -18.18 6.45 20.62
C THR A 522 -18.72 5.57 19.49
N VAL A 523 -19.52 4.57 19.84
CA VAL A 523 -20.13 3.64 18.88
C VAL A 523 -21.65 3.65 18.99
N TYR A 524 -22.33 3.79 17.87
CA TYR A 524 -23.78 3.79 17.77
C TYR A 524 -24.26 2.54 17.04
N VAL A 525 -25.23 1.84 17.61
CA VAL A 525 -25.82 0.63 17.03
C VAL A 525 -27.24 0.95 16.56
N TRP A 526 -27.48 0.81 15.27
CA TRP A 526 -28.75 1.10 14.62
C TRP A 526 -29.38 -0.15 14.05
N GLN A 527 -30.69 -0.32 14.22
CA GLN A 527 -31.46 -1.29 13.46
C GLN A 527 -31.60 -0.83 12.01
N MET A 528 -31.20 -1.66 11.05
CA MET A 528 -31.15 -1.27 9.64
C MET A 528 -32.54 -1.13 9.03
N GLU A 529 -33.47 -2.03 9.33
CA GLU A 529 -34.81 -2.00 8.73
C GLU A 529 -35.69 -0.86 9.26
N THR A 530 -35.61 -0.59 10.56
CA THR A 530 -36.48 0.36 11.25
C THR A 530 -35.86 1.75 11.36
N GLY A 531 -34.53 1.84 11.25
CA GLY A 531 -33.78 3.04 11.57
C GLY A 531 -33.81 3.42 13.05
N HIS A 532 -34.16 2.49 13.94
CA HIS A 532 -34.16 2.72 15.37
C HIS A 532 -32.73 2.71 15.94
N LEU A 533 -32.35 3.75 16.70
CA LEU A 533 -31.10 3.76 17.46
C LEU A 533 -31.26 2.83 18.68
N ASP A 534 -30.64 1.66 18.63
CA ASP A 534 -30.72 0.64 19.68
C ASP A 534 -29.91 1.04 20.92
N ARG A 535 -28.63 1.40 20.76
CA ARG A 535 -27.77 1.82 21.88
C ARG A 535 -26.58 2.68 21.44
N VAL A 536 -25.98 3.37 22.42
CA VAL A 536 -24.74 4.14 22.29
C VAL A 536 -23.73 3.61 23.30
N LEU A 537 -22.52 3.30 22.83
CA LEU A 537 -21.46 2.63 23.58
C LEU A 537 -20.21 3.52 23.65
N HIS A 538 -19.49 3.43 24.76
CA HIS A 538 -18.28 4.21 25.02
C HIS A 538 -17.19 3.33 25.66
N GLY A 539 -15.93 3.74 25.54
CA GLY A 539 -14.78 3.07 26.17
C GLY A 539 -14.57 1.64 25.67
N MET A 540 -14.06 0.75 26.53
CA MET A 540 -13.68 -0.62 26.15
C MET A 540 -14.82 -1.43 25.48
N ILE A 541 -16.08 -1.21 25.88
CA ILE A 541 -17.23 -1.93 25.30
C ILE A 541 -17.43 -1.54 23.83
N ALA A 542 -17.15 -0.28 23.47
CA ALA A 542 -17.23 0.18 22.09
C ALA A 542 -16.17 -0.52 21.21
N GLU A 543 -14.94 -0.64 21.70
CA GLU A 543 -13.85 -1.37 21.03
C GLU A 543 -14.16 -2.85 20.88
N GLU A 544 -14.73 -3.48 21.92
CA GLU A 544 -15.16 -4.89 21.87
C GLU A 544 -16.24 -5.13 20.82
N VAL A 545 -17.24 -4.25 20.71
CA VAL A 545 -18.30 -4.40 19.70
C VAL A 545 -17.77 -4.20 18.29
N LEU A 546 -16.90 -3.21 18.05
CA LEU A 546 -16.28 -3.00 16.75
C LEU A 546 -15.43 -4.20 16.33
N SER A 547 -14.58 -4.71 17.23
CA SER A 547 -13.72 -5.87 16.96
C SER A 547 -14.50 -7.16 16.76
N ALA A 548 -15.59 -7.37 17.49
CA ALA A 548 -16.45 -8.54 17.29
C ALA A 548 -17.10 -8.58 15.90
N CYS A 549 -17.30 -7.43 15.25
CA CYS A 549 -17.82 -7.38 13.89
C CYS A 549 -16.79 -7.82 12.83
N ASP A 550 -15.49 -7.70 13.13
CA ASP A 550 -14.41 -8.11 12.21
C ASP A 550 -14.26 -9.63 12.13
N GLU A 551 -14.54 -10.34 13.21
CA GLU A 551 -14.50 -11.80 13.26
C GLU A 551 -15.59 -12.44 12.38
N THR A 552 -16.79 -11.86 12.37
CA THR A 552 -17.89 -12.32 11.51
C THR A 552 -17.62 -12.06 10.02
N LEU A 553 -16.89 -11.00 9.68
CA LEU A 553 -16.47 -10.73 8.30
C LEU A 553 -15.34 -11.67 7.85
N ALA A 554 -14.42 -12.05 8.74
CA ALA A 554 -13.34 -12.98 8.44
C ALA A 554 -13.83 -14.43 8.19
N ASP A 555 -14.83 -14.89 8.94
CA ASP A 555 -15.50 -16.18 8.71
C ASP A 555 -16.30 -16.19 7.38
N GLU A 556 -16.84 -15.05 6.94
CA GLU A 556 -17.61 -14.92 5.71
C GLU A 556 -16.74 -14.68 4.45
N LEU A 557 -15.60 -13.99 4.57
CA LEU A 557 -14.65 -13.74 3.47
C LEU A 557 -13.80 -14.96 3.08
N GLY A 558 -13.81 -16.03 3.88
CA GLY A 558 -13.24 -17.34 3.54
C GLY A 558 -13.89 -18.04 2.34
N GLY A 559 -14.94 -17.47 1.76
CA GLY A 559 -15.63 -17.98 0.57
C GLY A 559 -15.36 -17.27 -0.75
N ALA A 560 -14.60 -16.16 -0.80
CA ALA A 560 -14.54 -15.32 -2.01
C ALA A 560 -13.13 -14.96 -2.52
N MET A 561 -12.03 -15.34 -1.85
CA MET A 561 -10.67 -15.01 -2.31
C MET A 561 -9.65 -16.15 -2.13
N THR A 562 -10.01 -17.38 -2.49
CA THR A 562 -9.02 -18.44 -2.76
C THR A 562 -9.57 -19.42 -3.80
N SER A 563 -9.30 -19.18 -5.08
CA SER A 563 -9.46 -20.25 -6.07
C SER A 563 -8.30 -21.24 -5.93
N GLY A 564 -8.57 -22.38 -5.29
CA GLY A 564 -7.81 -23.63 -5.48
C GLY A 564 -7.05 -24.16 -4.27
N THR A 565 -7.74 -24.77 -3.31
CA THR A 565 -7.42 -26.10 -2.72
C THR A 565 -8.49 -26.44 -1.68
N ASP A 566 -9.17 -27.57 -1.86
CA ASP A 566 -10.16 -28.11 -0.93
C ASP A 566 -9.47 -28.51 0.39
N LEU A 567 -9.51 -27.62 1.37
CA LEU A 567 -9.34 -27.94 2.79
C LEU A 567 -10.44 -27.21 3.57
N GLN A 568 -11.59 -27.87 3.64
CA GLN A 568 -12.72 -27.42 4.42
C GLN A 568 -12.37 -27.43 5.92
N GLY A 569 -12.38 -26.24 6.53
CA GLY A 569 -12.56 -26.06 7.97
C GLY A 569 -11.35 -26.39 8.86
N LEU A 570 -10.38 -25.48 8.95
CA LEU A 570 -9.42 -25.44 10.06
C LEU A 570 -9.14 -24.00 10.50
N ALA A 571 -10.05 -23.41 11.28
CA ALA A 571 -9.66 -22.31 12.17
C ALA A 571 -8.73 -22.89 13.25
N ASN A 572 -7.51 -22.35 13.37
CA ASN A 572 -6.45 -22.88 14.23
C ASN A 572 -6.89 -22.88 15.72
N PRO A 573 -7.04 -24.05 16.37
CA PRO A 573 -7.47 -24.16 17.78
C PRO A 573 -6.56 -23.43 18.77
N ALA A 574 -5.30 -23.19 18.39
CA ALA A 574 -4.34 -22.43 19.19
C ALA A 574 -4.76 -20.97 19.36
N VAL A 575 -5.39 -20.35 18.35
CA VAL A 575 -5.82 -18.94 18.40
C VAL A 575 -6.91 -18.75 19.45
N HIS A 576 -7.88 -19.66 19.53
CA HIS A 576 -8.92 -19.61 20.56
C HIS A 576 -8.39 -19.96 21.96
N PHE A 577 -7.39 -20.84 22.07
CA PHE A 577 -6.74 -21.17 23.34
C PHE A 577 -5.93 -19.99 23.91
N PHE A 578 -5.12 -19.32 23.08
CA PHE A 578 -4.36 -18.13 23.48
C PHE A 578 -5.26 -16.91 23.74
N ARG A 579 -6.40 -16.78 23.03
CA ARG A 579 -7.41 -15.74 23.32
C ARG A 579 -8.15 -16.00 24.64
N GLY A 580 -8.40 -17.26 24.99
CA GLY A 580 -8.94 -17.67 26.29
C GLY A 580 -7.99 -17.40 27.47
N LEU A 581 -6.67 -17.54 27.23
CA LEU A 581 -5.62 -17.18 28.19
C LEU A 581 -5.55 -15.65 28.41
N ARG A 582 -5.74 -14.85 27.37
CA ARG A 582 -5.72 -13.38 27.43
C ARG A 582 -6.87 -12.78 28.26
N HIS A 583 -8.02 -13.49 28.34
CA HIS A 583 -9.22 -13.01 29.03
C HIS A 583 -9.73 -13.93 30.17
N ARG A 584 -8.92 -14.89 30.63
CA ARG A 584 -9.23 -15.82 31.74
C ARG A 584 -10.59 -16.52 31.65
N ASN A 585 -10.99 -16.96 30.44
CA ASN A 585 -12.30 -17.57 30.20
C ASN A 585 -12.23 -19.12 30.16
N LEU A 586 -12.53 -19.77 31.31
CA LEU A 586 -12.32 -21.20 31.53
C LEU A 586 -13.23 -22.13 30.70
N THR A 587 -14.41 -21.66 30.28
CA THR A 587 -15.38 -22.44 29.49
C THR A 587 -14.98 -22.51 28.01
N ALA A 588 -14.41 -21.43 27.47
CA ALA A 588 -13.86 -21.39 26.11
C ALA A 588 -12.65 -22.33 25.95
N MET A 589 -11.79 -22.42 26.97
CA MET A 589 -10.65 -23.33 26.98
C MET A 589 -11.08 -24.81 26.89
N ARG A 590 -12.08 -25.23 27.67
CA ARG A 590 -12.60 -26.62 27.66
C ARG A 590 -13.22 -27.01 26.31
N ALA A 591 -13.96 -26.10 25.69
CA ALA A 591 -14.58 -26.34 24.38
C ALA A 591 -13.52 -26.50 23.27
N ALA A 592 -12.41 -25.74 23.33
CA ALA A 592 -11.31 -25.85 22.39
C ALA A 592 -10.49 -27.14 22.57
N THR A 593 -10.25 -27.57 23.82
CA THR A 593 -9.51 -28.83 24.09
C THR A 593 -10.28 -30.06 23.62
N GLN A 594 -11.60 -30.04 23.78
CA GLN A 594 -12.47 -31.16 23.39
C GLN A 594 -12.59 -31.30 21.86
N ARG A 595 -12.56 -30.18 21.12
CA ARG A 595 -12.51 -30.18 19.63
C ARG A 595 -11.16 -30.67 19.09
N GLY A 596 -10.05 -30.30 19.75
CA GLY A 596 -8.71 -30.78 19.39
C GLY A 596 -8.56 -32.30 19.55
N LEU A 597 -9.17 -32.88 20.58
CA LEU A 597 -9.11 -34.32 20.82
C LEU A 597 -9.93 -35.14 19.80
N ALA A 598 -11.05 -34.59 19.31
CA ALA A 598 -11.88 -35.22 18.28
C ALA A 598 -11.22 -35.20 16.89
N ALA A 599 -10.42 -34.18 16.58
CA ALA A 599 -9.71 -34.06 15.31
C ALA A 599 -8.57 -35.08 15.14
N LEU A 600 -7.89 -35.45 16.24
CA LEU A 600 -6.82 -36.46 16.23
C LEU A 600 -7.34 -37.91 16.02
N GLN A 601 -8.63 -38.15 16.25
CA GLN A 601 -9.25 -39.47 16.03
C GLN A 601 -9.74 -39.66 14.58
N ALA A 602 -9.81 -38.59 13.77
CA ALA A 602 -10.33 -38.61 12.41
C ALA A 602 -9.24 -38.83 11.32
N THR A 603 -7.96 -38.67 11.66
CA THR A 603 -6.83 -38.75 10.72
C THR A 603 -6.41 -40.17 10.33
N ASP A 604 -7.02 -41.21 10.91
CA ASP A 604 -6.58 -42.61 10.74
C ASP A 604 -7.39 -43.41 9.69
N ARG A 605 -8.20 -42.76 8.83
CA ARG A 605 -9.21 -43.46 7.99
C ARG A 605 -9.31 -43.12 6.50
N SER A 606 -8.38 -42.41 5.86
CA SER A 606 -8.47 -42.21 4.39
C SER A 606 -7.13 -42.36 3.69
N GLY A 607 -6.82 -43.61 3.31
CA GLY A 607 -5.84 -43.94 2.28
C GLY A 607 -6.50 -44.12 0.91
N ASN A 608 -5.70 -43.89 -0.15
CA ASN A 608 -5.91 -44.13 -1.58
C ASN A 608 -6.71 -43.11 -2.42
N ALA A 609 -6.00 -42.28 -3.19
CA ALA A 609 -6.15 -42.14 -4.66
C ALA A 609 -4.99 -41.31 -5.26
N GLY A 610 -4.47 -41.75 -6.42
CA GLY A 610 -3.27 -41.23 -7.10
C GLY A 610 -3.46 -39.97 -7.98
N PRO A 611 -2.43 -39.57 -8.74
CA PRO A 611 -2.23 -38.19 -9.22
C PRO A 611 -2.74 -37.96 -10.64
N LEU A 612 -3.38 -36.81 -10.91
CA LEU A 612 -3.37 -36.02 -12.16
C LEU A 612 -4.56 -35.04 -12.19
N ALA A 613 -4.27 -33.74 -12.10
CA ALA A 613 -4.90 -32.61 -12.80
C ALA A 613 -4.61 -31.31 -12.03
N GLU A 614 -3.63 -30.53 -12.49
CA GLU A 614 -3.47 -29.14 -12.05
C GLU A 614 -4.69 -28.31 -12.50
N PRO A 615 -5.31 -27.49 -11.63
CA PRO A 615 -6.33 -26.54 -12.04
C PRO A 615 -5.68 -25.29 -12.67
N ALA A 616 -6.18 -24.93 -13.85
CA ALA A 616 -5.77 -23.76 -14.61
C ALA A 616 -5.88 -22.45 -13.81
N ARG A 617 -4.79 -21.69 -13.76
CA ARG A 617 -4.74 -20.30 -13.25
C ARG A 617 -5.82 -19.45 -13.93
N ALA A 618 -6.65 -18.78 -13.13
CA ALA A 618 -7.58 -17.75 -13.60
C ALA A 618 -6.81 -16.70 -14.43
N ARG A 619 -7.23 -16.48 -15.69
CA ARG A 619 -6.63 -15.45 -16.55
C ARG A 619 -6.82 -14.08 -15.89
N ARG A 620 -5.72 -13.41 -15.54
CA ARG A 620 -5.74 -12.00 -15.12
C ARG A 620 -6.28 -11.16 -16.25
N ALA A 621 -7.06 -10.12 -15.91
CA ALA A 621 -7.55 -9.20 -16.90
C ALA A 621 -6.37 -8.42 -17.52
N PRO A 622 -6.42 -8.15 -18.84
CA PRO A 622 -5.31 -7.56 -19.59
C PRO A 622 -4.95 -6.12 -19.15
N LEU A 623 -5.91 -5.36 -18.64
CA LEU A 623 -5.74 -4.01 -18.08
C LEU A 623 -6.56 -3.87 -16.80
N THR A 624 -5.94 -3.37 -15.74
CA THR A 624 -6.59 -2.93 -14.51
C THR A 624 -6.13 -1.53 -14.13
N ILE A 625 -7.06 -0.65 -13.84
CA ILE A 625 -6.79 0.72 -13.40
C ILE A 625 -7.15 0.83 -11.93
N GLN A 626 -6.22 1.35 -11.14
CA GLN A 626 -6.39 1.57 -9.71
C GLN A 626 -6.26 3.06 -9.38
N GLY A 627 -7.28 3.63 -8.71
CA GLY A 627 -7.18 4.96 -8.13
C GLY A 627 -6.13 4.99 -7.01
N PHE A 628 -5.35 6.07 -6.97
CA PHE A 628 -4.25 6.29 -6.04
C PHE A 628 -4.29 7.73 -5.53
N ARG A 629 -4.15 7.90 -4.22
CA ARG A 629 -3.94 9.20 -3.58
C ARG A 629 -2.75 9.10 -2.65
N SER A 630 -1.78 9.99 -2.79
CA SER A 630 -0.65 10.12 -1.86
C SER A 630 -1.09 10.74 -0.53
N ASN A 631 -2.02 11.69 -0.57
CA ASN A 631 -2.57 12.39 0.59
C ASN A 631 -4.09 12.54 0.42
N PRO A 632 -4.91 12.51 1.50
CA PRO A 632 -6.33 12.83 1.44
C PRO A 632 -6.69 14.16 0.74
N ALA A 633 -5.78 15.14 0.76
CA ALA A 633 -5.97 16.44 0.11
C ALA A 633 -5.57 16.46 -1.39
N ASP A 634 -4.82 15.46 -1.85
CA ASP A 634 -4.31 15.41 -3.22
C ASP A 634 -5.42 15.01 -4.21
N PRO A 635 -5.35 15.47 -5.48
CA PRO A 635 -6.22 14.97 -6.53
C PRO A 635 -6.05 13.46 -6.71
N GLU A 636 -7.08 12.81 -7.23
CA GLU A 636 -7.01 11.37 -7.48
C GLU A 636 -6.18 11.07 -8.73
N SER A 637 -5.09 10.34 -8.53
CA SER A 637 -4.23 9.81 -9.59
C SER A 637 -4.64 8.38 -9.93
N HIS A 638 -4.23 7.88 -11.09
CA HIS A 638 -4.54 6.52 -11.52
C HIS A 638 -3.26 5.77 -11.85
N ILE A 639 -3.18 4.54 -11.35
CA ILE A 639 -2.11 3.60 -11.69
C ILE A 639 -2.69 2.57 -12.66
N LEU A 640 -2.06 2.47 -13.82
CA LEU A 640 -2.42 1.53 -14.87
C LEU A 640 -1.54 0.28 -14.73
N PHE A 641 -2.16 -0.88 -14.48
CA PHE A 641 -1.48 -2.18 -14.55
C PHE A 641 -1.99 -2.92 -15.77
N PHE A 642 -1.09 -3.37 -16.63
CA PHE A 642 -1.49 -4.14 -17.82
C PHE A 642 -0.48 -5.25 -18.13
N ASP A 643 -1.02 -6.35 -18.64
CA ASP A 643 -0.24 -7.36 -19.34
C ASP A 643 -0.17 -6.95 -20.81
N ILE A 644 1.04 -6.70 -21.29
CA ILE A 644 1.29 -6.20 -22.65
C ILE A 644 0.65 -7.14 -23.69
N GLU A 645 0.87 -8.45 -23.57
CA GLU A 645 0.36 -9.43 -24.53
C GLU A 645 -1.18 -9.53 -24.46
N GLY A 646 -1.74 -9.52 -23.26
CA GLY A 646 -3.17 -9.51 -23.04
C GLY A 646 -3.84 -8.26 -23.61
N LEU A 647 -3.25 -7.08 -23.37
CA LEU A 647 -3.76 -5.79 -23.83
C LEU A 647 -3.73 -5.69 -25.36
N ILE A 648 -2.68 -6.21 -26.00
CA ILE A 648 -2.59 -6.30 -27.47
C ILE A 648 -3.74 -7.15 -28.02
N VAL A 649 -4.01 -8.31 -27.42
CA VAL A 649 -5.10 -9.19 -27.86
C VAL A 649 -6.46 -8.49 -27.71
N GLU A 650 -6.67 -7.77 -26.61
CA GLU A 650 -7.90 -7.02 -26.36
C GLU A 650 -8.10 -5.88 -27.37
N LEU A 651 -7.09 -5.03 -27.56
CA LEU A 651 -7.10 -3.95 -28.56
C LEU A 651 -7.43 -4.45 -29.96
N LEU A 652 -6.78 -5.54 -30.38
CA LEU A 652 -7.03 -6.15 -31.69
C LEU A 652 -8.46 -6.72 -31.78
N SER A 653 -8.94 -7.34 -30.72
CA SER A 653 -10.30 -7.91 -30.68
C SER A 653 -11.38 -6.82 -30.76
N GLU A 654 -11.20 -5.70 -30.07
CA GLU A 654 -12.08 -4.53 -30.18
C GLU A 654 -12.06 -3.97 -31.60
N GLU A 655 -10.88 -3.79 -32.20
CA GLU A 655 -10.73 -3.31 -33.59
C GLU A 655 -11.48 -4.22 -34.58
N TYR A 656 -11.31 -5.55 -34.47
CA TYR A 656 -12.02 -6.50 -35.33
C TYR A 656 -13.54 -6.47 -35.14
N SER A 657 -14.02 -6.24 -33.91
CA SER A 657 -15.45 -6.14 -33.63
C SER A 657 -16.10 -4.89 -34.21
N ALA A 658 -15.32 -3.81 -34.39
CA ALA A 658 -15.77 -2.56 -34.98
C ALA A 658 -15.76 -2.56 -36.52
N MET A 659 -15.08 -3.51 -37.17
CA MET A 659 -15.00 -3.59 -38.63
C MET A 659 -16.28 -4.16 -39.25
N SER A 660 -16.71 -3.56 -40.36
CA SER A 660 -17.82 -4.12 -41.15
C SER A 660 -17.42 -5.47 -41.79
N PRO A 661 -18.38 -6.37 -42.08
CA PRO A 661 -18.10 -7.63 -42.78
C PRO A 661 -17.38 -7.44 -44.12
N ALA A 662 -17.67 -6.36 -44.86
CA ALA A 662 -16.99 -6.03 -46.10
C ALA A 662 -15.52 -5.60 -45.87
N SER A 663 -15.25 -4.89 -44.77
CA SER A 663 -13.91 -4.49 -44.34
C SER A 663 -13.07 -5.69 -43.88
N LEU A 664 -13.69 -6.63 -43.16
CA LEU A 664 -13.06 -7.89 -42.72
C LEU A 664 -12.71 -8.80 -43.92
N GLU A 665 -13.58 -8.84 -44.94
CA GLU A 665 -13.32 -9.59 -46.18
C GLU A 665 -12.23 -8.94 -47.03
N ALA A 666 -12.22 -7.60 -47.15
CA ALA A 666 -11.17 -6.85 -47.84
C ALA A 666 -9.80 -6.96 -47.16
N ALA A 667 -9.78 -7.11 -45.82
CA ALA A 667 -8.57 -7.39 -45.03
C ALA A 667 -8.15 -8.87 -45.08
N GLY A 668 -8.93 -9.75 -45.72
CA GLY A 668 -8.65 -11.19 -45.86
C GLY A 668 -8.88 -12.01 -44.58
N LEU A 669 -9.63 -11.47 -43.62
CA LEU A 669 -9.86 -12.07 -42.29
C LEU A 669 -11.09 -12.98 -42.24
N ILE A 670 -12.04 -12.81 -43.18
CA ILE A 670 -13.16 -13.72 -43.40
C ILE A 670 -13.30 -14.05 -44.90
N THR A 671 -13.76 -15.27 -45.22
CA THR A 671 -14.03 -15.71 -46.60
C THR A 671 -15.52 -15.64 -46.93
N SER A 672 -15.89 -15.53 -48.21
CA SER A 672 -17.30 -15.41 -48.65
C SER A 672 -18.20 -16.61 -48.26
N GLU A 673 -17.61 -17.74 -47.84
CA GLU A 673 -18.32 -18.86 -47.25
C GLU A 673 -18.90 -18.55 -45.85
N TYR A 674 -18.26 -17.68 -45.07
CA TYR A 674 -18.74 -17.26 -43.75
C TYR A 674 -20.06 -16.46 -43.86
N MET A 675 -20.20 -15.62 -44.90
CA MET A 675 -21.45 -14.91 -45.17
C MET A 675 -22.60 -15.85 -45.56
N LYS A 676 -22.32 -17.00 -46.20
CA LYS A 676 -23.35 -18.01 -46.48
C LYS A 676 -23.86 -18.68 -45.20
N VAL A 677 -22.99 -18.90 -44.21
CA VAL A 677 -23.37 -19.46 -42.90
C VAL A 677 -24.18 -18.45 -42.09
N ALA A 678 -23.77 -17.17 -42.07
CA ALA A 678 -24.49 -16.09 -41.39
C ALA A 678 -25.87 -15.80 -42.02
N ALA A 679 -26.02 -15.97 -43.33
CA ALA A 679 -27.31 -15.86 -44.03
C ALA A 679 -28.23 -17.07 -43.77
N LEU A 680 -27.66 -18.27 -43.58
CA LEU A 680 -28.42 -19.49 -43.29
C LEU A 680 -28.93 -19.53 -41.84
N THR A 681 -28.22 -18.95 -40.88
CA THR A 681 -28.62 -18.86 -39.47
C THR A 681 -29.73 -17.84 -39.20
N GLN A 682 -30.09 -17.00 -40.18
CA GLN A 682 -31.23 -16.09 -40.08
C GLN A 682 -32.57 -16.70 -40.51
N SER A 683 -32.58 -17.91 -41.11
CA SER A 683 -33.82 -18.56 -41.54
C SER A 683 -34.25 -19.69 -40.58
N ALA A 684 -35.37 -19.49 -39.88
CA ALA A 684 -35.95 -20.46 -38.95
C ALA A 684 -36.69 -21.59 -39.68
N SER A 685 -35.96 -22.43 -40.43
CA SER A 685 -36.50 -23.62 -41.10
C SER A 685 -35.80 -24.91 -40.63
N PRO A 686 -36.54 -25.98 -40.27
CA PRO A 686 -35.97 -27.26 -39.85
C PRO A 686 -35.06 -27.94 -40.89
N ASP A 687 -35.25 -27.65 -42.19
CA ASP A 687 -34.41 -28.17 -43.27
C ASP A 687 -33.02 -27.52 -43.32
N ALA A 688 -32.85 -26.32 -42.75
CA ALA A 688 -31.56 -25.65 -42.65
C ALA A 688 -30.63 -26.37 -41.65
N ALA A 689 -31.17 -26.88 -40.54
CA ALA A 689 -30.39 -27.58 -39.51
C ALA A 689 -29.76 -28.89 -40.02
N LYS A 690 -30.48 -29.63 -40.88
CA LYS A 690 -29.96 -30.88 -41.48
C LYS A 690 -28.85 -30.61 -42.51
N ARG A 691 -28.94 -29.51 -43.26
CA ARG A 691 -27.90 -29.08 -44.22
C ARG A 691 -26.67 -28.51 -43.50
N ILE A 692 -26.85 -27.78 -42.40
CA ILE A 692 -25.77 -27.25 -41.55
C ILE A 692 -24.97 -28.38 -40.89
N SER A 693 -25.64 -29.43 -40.39
CA SER A 693 -24.97 -30.60 -39.80
C SER A 693 -24.11 -31.38 -40.80
N GLY A 694 -24.61 -31.59 -42.03
CA GLY A 694 -23.86 -32.27 -43.09
C GLY A 694 -22.64 -31.48 -43.62
N LEU A 695 -22.71 -30.15 -43.60
CA LEU A 695 -21.60 -29.26 -44.01
C LEU A 695 -20.54 -29.14 -42.91
N LEU A 696 -20.94 -29.08 -41.64
CA LEU A 696 -20.02 -29.09 -40.48
C LEU A 696 -19.23 -30.40 -40.36
N ALA A 697 -19.83 -31.54 -40.70
CA ALA A 697 -19.13 -32.83 -40.74
C ALA A 697 -18.03 -32.86 -41.82
N LYS A 698 -18.30 -32.32 -43.01
CA LYS A 698 -17.29 -32.16 -44.08
C LYS A 698 -16.21 -31.13 -43.75
N MET A 699 -16.56 -30.04 -43.06
CA MET A 699 -15.59 -29.04 -42.59
C MET A 699 -14.69 -29.59 -41.46
N LYS A 700 -15.17 -30.53 -40.64
CA LYS A 700 -14.35 -31.18 -39.61
C LYS A 700 -13.27 -32.08 -40.20
N GLU A 701 -13.60 -32.91 -41.20
CA GLU A 701 -12.60 -33.69 -41.95
C GLU A 701 -11.63 -32.78 -42.73
N GLY A 702 -12.13 -31.68 -43.31
CA GLY A 702 -11.30 -30.66 -43.97
C GLY A 702 -10.36 -29.93 -43.00
N ALA A 703 -10.82 -29.61 -41.78
CA ALA A 703 -10.05 -28.91 -40.76
C ALA A 703 -8.95 -29.78 -40.15
N GLU A 704 -9.18 -31.08 -39.94
CA GLU A 704 -8.15 -32.02 -39.48
C GLU A 704 -7.05 -32.22 -40.55
N THR A 705 -7.45 -32.22 -41.83
CA THR A 705 -6.52 -32.28 -42.98
C THR A 705 -5.79 -30.94 -43.23
N MET A 706 -6.42 -29.81 -42.87
CA MET A 706 -5.84 -28.47 -43.01
C MET A 706 -4.94 -28.12 -41.81
N GLN A 707 -5.25 -28.61 -40.61
CA GLN A 707 -4.42 -28.46 -39.40
C GLN A 707 -3.10 -29.21 -39.54
N THR A 708 -3.11 -30.44 -40.06
CA THR A 708 -1.90 -31.20 -40.37
C THR A 708 -1.06 -30.55 -41.49
N LYS A 709 -1.71 -29.96 -42.51
CA LYS A 709 -1.02 -29.17 -43.55
C LYS A 709 -0.50 -27.82 -43.04
N LEU A 710 -1.20 -27.16 -42.12
CA LEU A 710 -0.79 -25.90 -41.50
C LEU A 710 0.38 -26.09 -40.53
N GLN A 711 0.42 -27.20 -39.78
CA GLN A 711 1.56 -27.55 -38.94
C GLN A 711 2.81 -27.85 -39.78
N ALA A 712 2.69 -28.65 -40.83
CA ALA A 712 3.79 -28.94 -41.75
C ALA A 712 4.29 -27.69 -42.51
N LYS A 713 3.38 -26.78 -42.87
CA LYS A 713 3.70 -25.51 -43.54
C LYS A 713 4.25 -24.47 -42.57
N ALA A 714 3.84 -24.47 -41.29
CA ALA A 714 4.37 -23.61 -40.25
C ALA A 714 5.80 -24.02 -39.84
N GLU A 715 6.11 -25.33 -39.83
CA GLU A 715 7.48 -25.82 -39.64
C GLU A 715 8.38 -25.50 -40.84
N GLN A 716 7.87 -25.59 -42.08
CA GLN A 716 8.59 -25.12 -43.27
C GLN A 716 8.75 -23.58 -43.31
N LEU A 717 7.76 -22.80 -42.87
CA LEU A 717 7.83 -21.33 -42.79
C LEU A 717 8.76 -20.86 -41.67
N LYS A 718 8.83 -21.57 -40.53
CA LYS A 718 9.84 -21.30 -39.49
C LYS A 718 11.26 -21.45 -40.04
N ALA A 719 11.52 -22.51 -40.82
CA ALA A 719 12.82 -22.71 -41.49
C ALA A 719 13.10 -21.71 -42.62
N HIS A 720 12.06 -21.14 -43.26
CA HIS A 720 12.20 -20.14 -44.33
C HIS A 720 12.26 -18.69 -43.80
N MET A 721 11.72 -18.43 -42.61
CA MET A 721 11.70 -17.11 -41.96
C MET A 721 13.03 -16.71 -41.32
N ASP A 722 13.95 -17.66 -41.09
CA ASP A 722 15.34 -17.37 -40.70
C ASP A 722 16.18 -16.79 -41.85
N GLN A 723 15.71 -16.83 -43.12
CA GLN A 723 16.54 -16.45 -44.27
C GLN A 723 16.12 -15.19 -45.04
N LYS A 724 14.91 -14.64 -44.90
CA LYS A 724 14.52 -13.41 -45.66
C LYS A 724 13.62 -12.46 -44.88
N GLY A 725 14.25 -11.44 -44.28
CA GLY A 725 13.56 -10.25 -43.78
C GLY A 725 13.11 -9.35 -44.92
N LYS A 726 11.81 -9.30 -45.23
CA LYS A 726 11.12 -8.22 -45.96
C LYS A 726 9.61 -8.48 -46.06
N CYS A 727 8.88 -8.17 -44.99
CA CYS A 727 7.45 -7.84 -44.99
C CYS A 727 7.12 -7.15 -43.67
N ARG A 728 7.75 -5.99 -43.45
CA ARG A 728 7.88 -5.30 -42.15
C ARG A 728 7.30 -3.87 -42.16
N TYR A 729 6.38 -3.49 -43.06
CA TYR A 729 6.20 -2.05 -43.37
C TYR A 729 4.81 -1.41 -43.21
N LYS A 730 3.75 -2.09 -42.72
CA LYS A 730 2.49 -1.37 -42.37
C LYS A 730 1.93 -1.65 -40.98
N VAL A 731 2.01 -2.89 -40.50
CA VAL A 731 1.68 -3.23 -39.09
C VAL A 731 2.81 -2.82 -38.14
N ARG A 732 4.04 -2.72 -38.65
CA ARG A 732 5.24 -2.38 -37.88
C ARG A 732 5.40 -0.89 -37.59
N HIS A 733 4.64 0.00 -38.23
CA HIS A 733 4.69 1.41 -37.85
C HIS A 733 3.87 1.67 -36.58
N TYR A 734 2.74 0.96 -36.41
CA TYR A 734 2.00 0.93 -35.15
C TYR A 734 2.73 0.15 -34.04
N LEU A 735 3.40 -0.97 -34.38
CA LEU A 735 4.13 -1.80 -33.41
C LEU A 735 5.58 -1.39 -33.11
N SER A 736 6.23 -0.53 -33.91
CA SER A 736 7.55 0.01 -33.57
C SER A 736 7.47 1.08 -32.49
N LEU A 737 6.30 1.69 -32.24
CA LEU A 737 6.10 2.61 -31.12
C LEU A 737 5.82 1.84 -29.81
N LEU A 738 5.09 0.73 -29.85
CA LEU A 738 4.81 -0.06 -28.63
C LEU A 738 6.02 -0.84 -28.08
N ILE A 739 7.02 -1.17 -28.91
CA ILE A 739 8.20 -1.96 -28.49
C ILE A 739 9.34 -1.07 -27.93
N HIS A 740 9.09 0.22 -27.67
CA HIS A 740 10.08 1.11 -27.01
C HIS A 740 9.66 1.65 -25.65
N ILE A 741 8.58 1.15 -25.05
CA ILE A 741 8.15 1.64 -23.73
C ILE A 741 8.01 0.44 -22.78
N ILE A 742 9.15 0.06 -22.21
CA ILE A 742 9.24 -0.59 -20.90
C ILE A 742 10.21 0.28 -20.10
N VAL A 743 9.82 0.57 -18.86
CA VAL A 743 10.48 1.40 -17.84
C VAL A 743 10.24 2.90 -18.05
N TYR A 744 9.27 3.49 -17.34
CA TYR A 744 9.45 4.10 -16.01
C TYR A 744 8.11 4.22 -15.29
#